data_AF-A0A6I4NRR7-F1
#
_entry.id   AF-A0A6I4NRR7-F1
#
_cell.length_a   1.000
_cell.length_b   1.000
_cell.length_c   1.000
_cell.angle_alpha   90.00
_cell.angle_beta   90.00
_cell.angle_gamma   90.00
#
_symmetry.space_group_name_H-M   'P 1'
#
loop_
_entity.id
_entity.type
_entity.pdbx_description
1 polymer ?
#
loop_
_entity_poly.entity_id
_entity_poly.type
_entity_poly.pdbx_seq_one_letter_code
_entity_poly.pdbx_strand_id
1 'polypeptide(L)'
;MEQPTTKEIVFGYGAKYVYPENPFESIGFALSGGGFRAASYGLGTLSVFDALKVKDQHNQETSLLHKVKFISSASGGSITLLVYAAAIRKGLSFNEFFKHLNTKLTGEKLLQDALNLLADNTYWEDKSKARNPINAFSKVYHHSLLDFLEPEQKNLGFIMGFDAASQPTHLDEFCFNASEFYSGLSFRFQGANKDWADKKGGQFGSSNIIMNWDDKLESMKTLKRLRLGDIIASSSCFPLGFEPIMYPRDFSYKQGPTIEELKKAMQFKLIKGEEDVVENSSQAKKVTTKQNLEDISEFGLMDGGICDNQGLLSMLHANDRNRPKGYKGLHNRFDLMMVSDVTSFFMDAFKEPVAEENKWNQKTPKVYWSQIKSFAAKVTKGVTIAVVVGAVLTAVSLYLLFIEELTFSSVLLAIVSLLLFGLALLINKKYKDIVEPELGQVLKMESLDDIYKNYFKEDTIYDRIADKLIPYLEIIKLQDLMQMVYTRVKSTEKMVSDVFLKQVRRLIYDRLFSNTAYKYRRLDNTIYRLSKINDKNRRMPQFDNQEGEDKTLYDLRKKEFQKEVKEYCKHSATMSNLADIAFNADTTLWFTAKEETECDKNVRKAIIVCGQFSTCYSLLQYTLSLRHSRNFSGLSQASQDRIESLLEQLKSMMSAFNSNPFFLYNKLTEENSKA
;
A
#
# COMPACT_ATOMS: atom_id res chain seq x y z
N MET A 1 -11.85 -14.52 39.24
CA MET A 1 -10.64 -14.55 38.39
C MET A 1 -10.44 -13.14 37.87
N GLU A 2 -9.39 -12.50 38.37
CA GLU A 2 -9.01 -11.13 38.04
C GLU A 2 -8.65 -11.02 36.55
N GLN A 3 -9.07 -9.91 35.93
CA GLN A 3 -8.80 -9.60 34.53
C GLN A 3 -7.29 -9.38 34.32
N PRO A 4 -6.72 -9.78 33.18
CA PRO A 4 -5.31 -9.53 32.90
C PRO A 4 -5.10 -8.03 32.67
N THR A 5 -4.47 -7.40 33.66
CA THR A 5 -3.97 -6.03 33.65
C THR A 5 -2.61 -5.98 32.97
N THR A 6 -2.59 -5.91 31.64
CA THR A 6 -1.40 -5.49 30.89
C THR A 6 -1.81 -4.44 29.86
N LYS A 7 -2.12 -3.25 30.38
CA LYS A 7 -2.03 -2.01 29.61
C LYS A 7 -0.56 -1.61 29.58
N GLU A 8 0.21 -2.19 28.66
CA GLU A 8 1.50 -1.61 28.28
C GLU A 8 1.22 -0.31 27.53
N ILE A 9 1.26 0.80 28.28
CA ILE A 9 1.00 2.15 27.77
C ILE A 9 2.37 2.77 27.47
N VAL A 10 2.66 2.99 26.19
CA VAL A 10 4.01 3.32 25.73
C VAL A 10 4.32 4.83 25.72
N PHE A 11 3.36 5.76 25.90
CA PHE A 11 3.70 7.20 25.82
C PHE A 11 2.90 8.14 26.74
N GLY A 12 3.63 8.88 27.59
CA GLY A 12 3.39 10.30 27.95
C GLY A 12 2.12 10.67 28.72
N TYR A 13 1.98 10.22 29.96
CA TYR A 13 1.04 10.78 30.93
C TYR A 13 1.42 12.22 31.34
N GLY A 14 0.47 13.17 31.29
CA GLY A 14 0.63 14.47 31.97
C GLY A 14 -0.19 15.65 31.43
N ALA A 15 -0.74 15.59 30.21
CA ALA A 15 -1.47 16.74 29.65
C ALA A 15 -2.96 16.75 30.07
N LYS A 16 -3.41 17.86 30.70
CA LYS A 16 -4.82 18.26 30.71
C LYS A 16 -5.29 18.37 29.25
N TYR A 17 -6.45 17.82 28.92
CA TYR A 17 -7.02 18.04 27.57
C TYR A 17 -7.37 19.52 27.38
N VAL A 18 -7.37 19.97 26.13
CA VAL A 18 -7.83 21.31 25.76
C VAL A 18 -9.04 21.17 24.85
N TYR A 19 -10.19 21.62 25.34
CA TYR A 19 -11.43 21.65 24.58
C TYR A 19 -11.28 22.59 23.36
N PRO A 20 -11.82 22.26 22.18
CA PRO A 20 -11.72 23.12 21.00
C PRO A 20 -12.46 24.44 21.20
N GLU A 21 -11.73 25.57 21.10
CA GLU A 21 -12.30 26.91 21.19
C GLU A 21 -13.13 27.27 19.95
N ASN A 22 -12.70 26.78 18.78
CA ASN A 22 -13.35 26.99 17.49
C ASN A 22 -13.67 25.65 16.80
N PRO A 23 -14.55 24.81 17.36
CA PRO A 23 -14.88 23.52 16.78
C PRO A 23 -15.23 23.63 15.28
N PHE A 24 -14.69 22.70 14.48
CA PHE A 24 -14.88 22.62 13.03
C PHE A 24 -14.31 23.77 12.18
N GLU A 25 -13.48 24.68 12.71
CA GLU A 25 -12.84 25.72 11.87
C GLU A 25 -11.57 25.23 11.17
N SER A 26 -10.79 24.38 11.84
CA SER A 26 -9.57 23.80 11.29
C SER A 26 -9.59 22.28 11.38
N ILE A 27 -9.71 21.60 10.25
CA ILE A 27 -9.81 20.14 10.19
C ILE A 27 -8.56 19.54 9.53
N GLY A 28 -7.92 18.61 10.24
CA GLY A 28 -6.97 17.67 9.68
C GLY A 28 -7.69 16.39 9.27
N PHE A 29 -7.52 15.97 8.02
CA PHE A 29 -8.14 14.76 7.48
C PHE A 29 -7.07 13.77 7.01
N ALA A 30 -7.22 12.51 7.41
CA ALA A 30 -6.34 11.42 7.01
C ALA A 30 -7.16 10.28 6.39
N LEU A 31 -6.74 9.79 5.22
CA LEU A 31 -7.40 8.68 4.51
C LEU A 31 -6.45 7.50 4.36
N SER A 32 -6.88 6.34 4.84
CA SER A 32 -6.01 5.16 4.87
C SER A 32 -5.71 4.58 3.48
N GLY A 33 -4.75 3.67 3.43
CA GLY A 33 -4.57 2.75 2.33
C GLY A 33 -5.61 1.64 2.28
N GLY A 34 -5.60 0.88 1.17
CA GLY A 34 -6.56 -0.21 0.90
C GLY A 34 -7.11 -0.25 -0.53
N GLY A 35 -6.32 0.16 -1.53
CA GLY A 35 -6.71 0.10 -2.94
C GLY A 35 -7.96 0.90 -3.30
N PHE A 36 -8.75 0.43 -4.28
CA PHE A 36 -9.96 1.12 -4.72
C PHE A 36 -11.03 1.15 -3.63
N ARG A 37 -11.02 0.21 -2.68
CA ARG A 37 -11.86 0.28 -1.48
C ARG A 37 -11.60 1.55 -0.68
N ALA A 38 -10.33 1.91 -0.45
CA ALA A 38 -9.97 3.16 0.22
C ALA A 38 -10.37 4.38 -0.61
N ALA A 39 -10.13 4.33 -1.93
CA ALA A 39 -10.43 5.44 -2.83
C ALA A 39 -11.94 5.76 -2.85
N SER A 40 -12.78 4.75 -3.06
CA SER A 40 -14.24 4.85 -3.07
C SER A 40 -14.82 5.26 -1.72
N TYR A 41 -14.30 4.72 -0.61
CA TYR A 41 -14.76 5.09 0.73
C TYR A 41 -14.42 6.55 1.07
N GLY A 42 -13.23 6.99 0.67
CA GLY A 42 -12.80 8.39 0.76
C GLY A 42 -13.70 9.32 -0.04
N LEU A 43 -14.11 8.92 -1.26
CA LEU A 43 -15.03 9.69 -2.08
C LEU A 43 -16.38 9.90 -1.38
N GLY A 44 -16.92 8.84 -0.77
CA GLY A 44 -18.12 8.91 0.07
C GLY A 44 -17.93 9.83 1.29
N THR A 45 -16.79 9.73 1.96
CA THR A 45 -16.45 10.56 3.14
C THR A 45 -16.44 12.05 2.77
N LEU A 46 -15.73 12.44 1.71
CA LEU A 46 -15.65 13.83 1.28
C LEU A 46 -17.01 14.38 0.84
N SER A 47 -17.88 13.54 0.28
CA SER A 47 -19.21 13.99 -0.15
C SER A 47 -20.12 14.42 1.00
N VAL A 48 -19.95 13.85 2.19
CA VAL A 48 -20.65 14.32 3.40
C VAL A 48 -20.10 15.66 3.87
N PHE A 49 -18.78 15.82 3.85
CA PHE A 49 -18.13 17.10 4.18
C PHE A 49 -18.56 18.22 3.24
N ASP A 50 -18.75 17.93 1.95
CA ASP A 50 -19.25 18.92 0.99
C ASP A 50 -20.74 19.27 1.18
N ALA A 51 -21.55 18.26 1.51
CA ALA A 51 -22.98 18.41 1.74
C ALA A 51 -23.31 19.23 2.99
N LEU A 52 -22.53 19.09 4.07
CA LEU A 52 -22.71 19.84 5.31
C LEU A 52 -22.30 21.30 5.14
N LYS A 53 -23.12 22.22 5.62
CA LYS A 53 -22.89 23.67 5.56
C LYS A 53 -22.51 24.24 6.92
N VAL A 54 -21.57 25.17 6.90
CA VAL A 54 -21.09 25.91 8.07
C VAL A 54 -20.95 27.39 7.70
N LYS A 55 -21.17 28.27 8.67
CA LYS A 55 -20.87 29.69 8.50
C LYS A 55 -19.37 29.91 8.69
N ASP A 56 -18.78 30.72 7.83
CA ASP A 56 -17.41 31.17 7.97
C ASP A 56 -17.28 32.36 8.94
N GLN A 57 -16.05 32.84 9.13
CA GLN A 57 -15.73 34.00 9.97
C GLN A 57 -16.38 35.32 9.50
N HIS A 58 -16.85 35.38 8.26
CA HIS A 58 -17.56 36.51 7.67
C HIS A 58 -19.07 36.26 7.59
N ASN A 59 -19.57 35.22 8.27
CA ASN A 59 -20.97 34.81 8.30
C ASN A 59 -21.51 34.37 6.93
N GLN A 60 -20.64 34.00 5.98
CA GLN A 60 -21.01 33.40 4.70
C GLN A 60 -21.13 31.88 4.83
N GLU A 61 -22.11 31.29 4.13
CA GLU A 61 -22.31 29.85 4.14
C GLU A 61 -21.29 29.16 3.22
N THR A 62 -20.55 28.20 3.76
CA THR A 62 -19.59 27.37 3.03
C THR A 62 -19.77 25.90 3.40
N SER A 63 -19.14 24.96 2.68
CA SER A 63 -19.19 23.56 3.09
C SER A 63 -18.20 23.24 4.21
N LEU A 64 -18.49 22.23 5.04
CA LEU A 64 -17.56 21.74 6.05
C LEU A 64 -16.23 21.31 5.43
N LEU A 65 -16.26 20.84 4.18
CA LEU A 65 -15.07 20.51 3.40
C LEU A 65 -14.10 21.70 3.27
N HIS A 66 -14.58 22.94 3.17
CA HIS A 66 -13.73 24.15 3.12
C HIS A 66 -13.01 24.45 4.46
N LYS A 67 -13.39 23.75 5.54
CA LYS A 67 -12.69 23.80 6.84
C LYS A 67 -11.58 22.76 6.95
N VAL A 68 -11.45 21.85 5.97
CA VAL A 68 -10.30 20.95 5.87
C VAL A 68 -9.08 21.75 5.44
N LYS A 69 -8.10 21.88 6.33
CA LYS A 69 -6.86 22.64 6.12
C LYS A 69 -5.67 21.75 5.82
N PHE A 70 -5.72 20.50 6.25
CA PHE A 70 -4.68 19.51 6.02
C PHE A 70 -5.26 18.18 5.56
N ILE A 71 -4.67 17.60 4.53
CA ILE A 71 -4.97 16.23 4.08
C ILE A 71 -3.72 15.35 4.14
N SER A 72 -3.91 14.09 4.54
CA SER A 72 -2.87 13.07 4.48
C SER A 72 -3.42 11.73 3.98
N SER A 73 -2.60 10.94 3.30
CA SER A 73 -3.05 9.64 2.80
C SER A 73 -1.91 8.67 2.52
N ALA A 74 -2.28 7.40 2.34
CA ALA A 74 -1.44 6.33 1.83
C ALA A 74 -2.22 5.48 0.82
N SER A 75 -1.51 4.79 -0.10
CA SER A 75 -2.07 3.85 -1.06
C SER A 75 -3.29 4.39 -1.82
N GLY A 76 -4.35 3.59 -1.93
CA GLY A 76 -5.62 3.99 -2.55
C GLY A 76 -6.23 5.28 -1.98
N GLY A 77 -5.95 5.66 -0.73
CA GLY A 77 -6.35 6.96 -0.20
C GLY A 77 -5.69 8.13 -0.93
N SER A 78 -4.45 7.95 -1.42
CA SER A 78 -3.74 8.96 -2.20
C SER A 78 -4.34 9.16 -3.58
N ILE A 79 -4.99 8.15 -4.16
CA ILE A 79 -5.77 8.32 -5.40
C ILE A 79 -6.84 9.40 -5.18
N THR A 80 -7.68 9.26 -4.15
CA THR A 80 -8.77 10.21 -3.91
C THR A 80 -8.26 11.58 -3.49
N LEU A 81 -7.35 11.67 -2.52
CA LEU A 81 -6.95 12.96 -1.97
C LEU A 81 -6.03 13.76 -2.91
N LEU A 82 -5.21 13.10 -3.73
CA LEU A 82 -4.39 13.80 -4.72
C LEU A 82 -5.24 14.30 -5.88
N VAL A 83 -6.14 13.45 -6.41
CA VAL A 83 -7.06 13.86 -7.47
C VAL A 83 -7.98 14.99 -6.99
N TYR A 84 -8.42 14.94 -5.73
CA TYR A 84 -9.18 16.02 -5.10
C TYR A 84 -8.39 17.33 -5.02
N ALA A 85 -7.16 17.29 -4.52
CA ALA A 85 -6.28 18.46 -4.43
C ALA A 85 -6.03 19.09 -5.81
N ALA A 86 -5.86 18.27 -6.84
CA ALA A 86 -5.75 18.70 -8.23
C ALA A 86 -7.05 19.32 -8.76
N ALA A 87 -8.21 18.72 -8.48
CA ALA A 87 -9.50 19.19 -8.94
C ALA A 87 -9.85 20.57 -8.37
N ILE A 88 -9.72 20.76 -7.05
CA ILE A 88 -10.01 22.07 -6.43
C ILE A 88 -9.03 23.15 -6.87
N ARG A 89 -7.78 22.79 -7.19
CA ARG A 89 -6.79 23.74 -7.71
C ARG A 89 -7.14 24.22 -9.11
N LYS A 90 -7.61 23.30 -9.97
CA LYS A 90 -8.09 23.61 -11.32
C LYS A 90 -9.41 24.39 -11.29
N GLY A 91 -10.11 24.39 -10.15
CA GLY A 91 -11.37 25.11 -9.96
C GLY A 91 -12.62 24.26 -10.26
N LEU A 92 -12.49 22.93 -10.28
CA LEU A 92 -13.63 22.03 -10.45
C LEU A 92 -14.52 22.10 -9.20
N SER A 93 -15.83 22.04 -9.42
CA SER A 93 -16.79 21.80 -8.35
C SER A 93 -16.59 20.41 -7.72
N PHE A 94 -17.06 20.24 -6.49
CA PHE A 94 -17.03 18.94 -5.84
C PHE A 94 -17.78 17.86 -6.63
N ASN A 95 -18.90 18.22 -7.27
CA ASN A 95 -19.70 17.29 -8.06
C ASN A 95 -18.94 16.80 -9.31
N GLU A 96 -18.23 17.70 -10.01
CA GLU A 96 -17.39 17.32 -11.15
C GLU A 96 -16.25 16.39 -10.72
N PHE A 97 -15.56 16.72 -9.61
CA PHE A 97 -14.57 15.83 -9.01
C PHE A 97 -15.16 14.46 -8.66
N PHE A 98 -16.34 14.43 -8.02
CA PHE A 98 -17.00 13.21 -7.61
C PHE A 98 -17.33 12.32 -8.80
N LYS A 99 -18.01 12.87 -9.83
CA LYS A 99 -18.38 12.15 -11.04
C LYS A 99 -17.15 11.62 -11.79
N HIS A 100 -16.13 12.46 -11.91
CA HIS A 100 -14.87 12.11 -12.55
C HIS A 100 -14.22 10.90 -11.89
N LEU A 101 -13.92 11.01 -10.60
CA LEU A 101 -13.23 9.93 -9.89
C LEU A 101 -14.09 8.66 -9.79
N ASN A 102 -15.39 8.80 -9.53
CA ASN A 102 -16.31 7.66 -9.50
C ASN A 102 -16.30 6.87 -10.82
N THR A 103 -16.26 7.58 -11.94
CA THR A 103 -16.18 6.97 -13.28
C THR A 103 -14.83 6.29 -13.50
N LYS A 104 -13.72 6.93 -13.10
CA LYS A 104 -12.37 6.37 -13.28
C LYS A 104 -12.10 5.13 -12.43
N LEU A 105 -12.75 5.01 -11.27
CA LEU A 105 -12.67 3.84 -10.40
C LEU A 105 -13.54 2.67 -10.88
N THR A 106 -14.27 2.80 -12.00
CA THR A 106 -15.22 1.76 -12.44
C THR A 106 -14.51 0.57 -13.08
N GLY A 107 -14.77 -0.62 -12.56
CA GLY A 107 -14.34 -1.89 -13.15
C GLY A 107 -12.83 -2.07 -13.26
N GLU A 108 -12.41 -2.71 -14.35
CA GLU A 108 -11.01 -3.12 -14.61
C GLU A 108 -10.28 -2.20 -15.58
N LYS A 109 -10.89 -1.08 -15.99
CA LYS A 109 -10.39 -0.24 -17.08
C LYS A 109 -8.95 0.23 -16.85
N LEU A 110 -8.64 0.73 -15.65
CA LEU A 110 -7.28 1.19 -15.32
C LEU A 110 -6.24 0.06 -15.34
N LEU A 111 -6.64 -1.16 -14.94
CA LEU A 111 -5.77 -2.33 -15.03
C LEU A 111 -5.52 -2.70 -16.49
N GLN A 112 -6.58 -2.76 -17.31
CA GLN A 112 -6.48 -3.06 -18.74
C GLN A 112 -5.61 -2.03 -19.47
N ASP A 113 -5.82 -0.73 -19.20
CA ASP A 113 -5.01 0.35 -19.74
C ASP A 113 -3.53 0.18 -19.35
N ALA A 114 -3.25 -0.21 -18.10
CA ALA A 114 -1.87 -0.42 -17.62
C ALA A 114 -1.21 -1.64 -18.29
N LEU A 115 -1.93 -2.74 -18.45
CA LEU A 115 -1.43 -3.93 -19.14
C LEU A 115 -1.19 -3.67 -20.64
N ASN A 116 -2.09 -2.94 -21.30
CA ASN A 116 -1.94 -2.54 -22.70
C ASN A 116 -0.72 -1.63 -22.88
N LEU A 117 -0.55 -0.62 -22.01
CA LEU A 117 0.62 0.25 -22.01
C LEU A 117 1.91 -0.53 -21.73
N LEU A 118 1.86 -1.51 -20.82
CA LEU A 118 3.00 -2.38 -20.51
C LEU A 118 3.39 -3.23 -21.72
N ALA A 119 2.44 -3.68 -22.54
CA ALA A 119 2.69 -4.50 -23.74
C ALA A 119 3.22 -3.69 -24.93
N ASP A 120 2.82 -2.43 -25.08
CA ASP A 120 3.19 -1.57 -26.20
C ASP A 120 4.58 -0.95 -26.03
N ASN A 121 5.51 -1.29 -26.95
CA ASN A 121 6.90 -0.84 -26.91
C ASN A 121 7.08 0.67 -27.08
N THR A 122 6.15 1.36 -27.76
CA THR A 122 6.27 2.79 -28.09
C THR A 122 6.31 3.66 -26.82
N TYR A 123 5.63 3.24 -25.76
CA TYR A 123 5.61 3.95 -24.47
C TYR A 123 6.93 3.84 -23.67
N TRP A 124 7.89 3.02 -24.13
CA TRP A 124 9.14 2.71 -23.43
C TRP A 124 10.41 3.09 -24.21
N GLU A 125 10.27 3.66 -25.42
CA GLU A 125 11.40 4.02 -26.29
C GLU A 125 12.32 5.08 -25.68
N ASP A 126 11.76 6.03 -24.92
CA ASP A 126 12.52 7.11 -24.30
C ASP A 126 13.39 6.66 -23.10
N LYS A 127 13.23 5.40 -22.66
CA LYS A 127 13.92 4.78 -21.52
C LYS A 127 13.90 5.62 -20.23
N SER A 128 12.93 6.53 -20.10
CA SER A 128 12.81 7.42 -18.93
C SER A 128 12.39 6.68 -17.65
N LYS A 129 11.65 5.58 -17.81
CA LYS A 129 11.18 4.72 -16.72
C LYS A 129 11.46 3.26 -17.05
N ALA A 130 11.70 2.45 -16.01
CA ALA A 130 11.80 1.01 -16.19
C ALA A 130 10.46 0.40 -16.64
N ARG A 131 10.49 -0.53 -17.60
CA ARG A 131 9.31 -1.26 -18.06
C ARG A 131 8.90 -2.30 -17.01
N ASN A 132 7.96 -1.94 -16.16
CA ASN A 132 7.37 -2.81 -15.14
C ASN A 132 5.92 -2.39 -14.86
N PRO A 133 5.11 -3.24 -14.20
CA PRO A 133 3.70 -2.94 -13.95
C PRO A 133 3.46 -1.64 -13.17
N ILE A 134 4.28 -1.29 -12.17
CA ILE A 134 4.06 -0.06 -11.39
C ILE A 134 4.29 1.21 -12.22
N ASN A 135 5.31 1.23 -13.10
CA ASN A 135 5.54 2.35 -14.00
C ASN A 135 4.47 2.44 -15.09
N ALA A 136 3.87 1.32 -15.46
CA ALA A 136 2.70 1.32 -16.34
C ALA A 136 1.49 1.98 -15.64
N PHE A 137 1.23 1.62 -14.38
CA PHE A 137 0.21 2.30 -13.56
C PHE A 137 0.52 3.79 -13.37
N SER A 138 1.78 4.18 -13.12
CA SER A 138 2.16 5.60 -13.01
C SER A 138 1.81 6.40 -14.27
N LYS A 139 2.09 5.86 -15.47
CA LYS A 139 1.69 6.46 -16.74
C LYS A 139 0.17 6.52 -16.89
N VAL A 140 -0.54 5.43 -16.59
CA VAL A 140 -2.01 5.39 -16.66
C VAL A 140 -2.66 6.35 -15.67
N TYR A 141 -2.17 6.48 -14.44
CA TYR A 141 -2.66 7.47 -13.48
C TYR A 141 -2.42 8.89 -13.98
N HIS A 142 -1.25 9.16 -14.56
CA HIS A 142 -0.96 10.46 -15.15
C HIS A 142 -1.90 10.82 -16.31
N HIS A 143 -2.25 9.85 -17.16
CA HIS A 143 -3.08 10.11 -18.34
C HIS A 143 -4.59 10.01 -18.07
N SER A 144 -5.04 9.05 -17.26
CA SER A 144 -6.46 8.71 -17.08
C SER A 144 -7.07 9.35 -15.83
N LEU A 145 -6.40 9.30 -14.67
CA LEU A 145 -6.96 9.91 -13.44
C LEU A 145 -6.91 11.44 -13.47
N LEU A 146 -5.97 12.01 -14.23
CA LEU A 146 -5.71 13.44 -14.30
C LEU A 146 -5.97 14.01 -15.70
N ASP A 147 -6.83 13.39 -16.51
CA ASP A 147 -7.16 13.87 -17.87
C ASP A 147 -7.85 15.24 -17.92
N PHE A 148 -8.49 15.68 -16.84
CA PHE A 148 -9.06 17.03 -16.70
C PHE A 148 -7.99 18.14 -16.53
N LEU A 149 -6.72 17.77 -16.39
CA LEU A 149 -5.58 18.70 -16.31
C LEU A 149 -4.84 18.76 -17.65
N GLU A 150 -4.35 19.95 -17.99
CA GLU A 150 -3.40 20.12 -19.09
C GLU A 150 -2.05 19.49 -18.73
N PRO A 151 -1.22 19.06 -19.72
CA PRO A 151 0.07 18.40 -19.46
C PRO A 151 0.98 19.16 -18.47
N GLU A 152 1.06 20.48 -18.57
CA GLU A 152 1.85 21.36 -17.70
C GLU A 152 1.29 21.51 -16.27
N GLN A 153 0.05 21.08 -16.04
CA GLN A 153 -0.62 21.11 -14.73
C GLN A 153 -0.48 19.79 -13.95
N LYS A 154 -0.01 18.71 -14.59
CA LYS A 154 0.07 17.35 -14.00
C LYS A 154 1.31 17.12 -13.12
N ASN A 155 1.73 18.15 -12.38
CA ASN A 155 2.89 18.10 -11.49
C ASN A 155 2.59 18.65 -10.09
N LEU A 156 3.49 18.36 -9.16
CA LEU A 156 3.38 18.76 -7.75
C LEU A 156 3.28 20.29 -7.58
N GLY A 157 4.00 21.06 -8.39
CA GLY A 157 4.03 22.52 -8.35
C GLY A 157 2.66 23.16 -8.60
N PHE A 158 1.86 22.57 -9.50
CA PHE A 158 0.49 23.01 -9.77
C PHE A 158 -0.37 22.93 -8.50
N ILE A 159 -0.42 21.78 -7.83
CA ILE A 159 -1.25 21.61 -6.64
C ILE A 159 -0.76 22.42 -5.44
N MET A 160 0.52 22.79 -5.40
CA MET A 160 1.08 23.70 -4.38
C MET A 160 0.74 25.19 -4.62
N GLY A 161 0.20 25.56 -5.78
CA GLY A 161 -0.27 26.92 -6.03
C GLY A 161 0.82 27.98 -6.13
N PHE A 162 1.98 27.62 -6.71
CA PHE A 162 3.09 28.57 -6.89
C PHE A 162 2.92 29.52 -8.07
N ASP A 163 1.98 29.24 -8.98
CA ASP A 163 1.65 30.15 -10.06
C ASP A 163 0.73 31.26 -9.54
N ALA A 164 1.05 32.53 -9.83
CA ALA A 164 0.26 33.69 -9.43
C ALA A 164 -1.17 33.67 -10.00
N ALA A 165 -1.40 32.92 -11.09
CA ALA A 165 -2.71 32.68 -11.68
C ALA A 165 -3.51 31.56 -10.98
N SER A 166 -2.93 30.88 -9.99
CA SER A 166 -3.57 29.74 -9.31
C SER A 166 -4.73 30.18 -8.42
N GLN A 167 -5.87 29.51 -8.57
CA GLN A 167 -7.02 29.66 -7.68
C GLN A 167 -6.60 29.34 -6.22
N PRO A 168 -6.98 30.17 -5.23
CA PRO A 168 -6.77 29.84 -3.82
C PRO A 168 -7.61 28.63 -3.45
N THR A 169 -7.04 27.72 -2.67
CA THR A 169 -7.72 26.53 -2.17
C THR A 169 -7.86 26.62 -0.67
N HIS A 170 -8.83 25.89 -0.11
CA HIS A 170 -9.00 25.81 1.35
C HIS A 170 -7.94 24.95 2.04
N LEU A 171 -7.19 24.14 1.27
CA LEU A 171 -6.08 23.33 1.77
C LEU A 171 -4.85 24.20 1.98
N ASP A 172 -4.41 24.32 3.22
CA ASP A 172 -3.13 24.95 3.54
C ASP A 172 -1.97 24.02 3.17
N GLU A 173 -2.16 22.72 3.38
CA GLU A 173 -1.10 21.72 3.32
C GLU A 173 -1.64 20.32 3.00
N PHE A 174 -0.84 19.49 2.33
CA PHE A 174 -1.17 18.12 1.99
C PHE A 174 0.06 17.20 2.13
N CYS A 175 -0.18 15.91 2.35
CA CYS A 175 0.87 14.91 2.45
C CYS A 175 0.43 13.56 1.84
N PHE A 176 1.11 13.13 0.78
CA PHE A 176 0.92 11.79 0.22
C PHE A 176 2.09 10.91 0.66
N ASN A 177 1.81 9.87 1.44
CA ASN A 177 2.84 9.05 2.04
C ASN A 177 3.22 7.88 1.12
N ALA A 178 4.52 7.64 1.01
CA ALA A 178 5.12 6.40 0.57
C ALA A 178 5.99 5.84 1.71
N SER A 179 6.58 4.67 1.49
CA SER A 179 7.54 4.04 2.40
C SER A 179 8.88 3.93 1.68
N GLU A 180 9.94 4.48 2.26
CA GLU A 180 11.28 4.40 1.67
C GLU A 180 12.08 3.22 2.24
N PHE A 181 12.79 2.52 1.37
CA PHE A 181 13.49 1.28 1.72
C PHE A 181 14.93 1.49 2.19
N TYR A 182 15.39 2.73 2.34
CA TYR A 182 16.70 3.01 2.87
C TYR A 182 16.71 2.98 4.41
N SER A 183 15.76 3.68 5.06
CA SER A 183 15.60 3.69 6.52
C SER A 183 14.30 3.04 7.03
N GLY A 184 13.42 2.55 6.14
CA GLY A 184 12.16 1.93 6.53
C GLY A 184 11.17 2.90 7.16
N LEU A 185 11.26 4.18 6.79
CA LEU A 185 10.43 5.26 7.29
C LEU A 185 9.42 5.72 6.23
N SER A 186 8.40 6.47 6.69
CA SER A 186 7.49 7.12 5.77
C SER A 186 8.21 8.25 5.01
N PHE A 187 8.18 8.16 3.68
CA PHE A 187 8.56 9.21 2.77
C PHE A 187 7.32 10.06 2.45
N ARG A 188 7.43 11.37 2.62
CA ARG A 188 6.30 12.28 2.53
C ARG A 188 6.42 13.15 1.29
N PHE A 189 5.54 12.95 0.33
CA PHE A 189 5.31 13.92 -0.74
C PHE A 189 4.42 15.04 -0.20
N GLN A 190 5.06 15.95 0.52
CA GLN A 190 4.39 16.96 1.30
C GLN A 190 4.49 18.33 0.64
N GLY A 191 3.37 19.02 0.54
CA GLY A 191 3.28 20.35 -0.07
C GLY A 191 2.34 21.28 0.69
N ALA A 192 2.52 22.59 0.51
CA ALA A 192 1.70 23.62 1.12
C ALA A 192 1.60 24.83 0.18
N ASN A 193 0.59 25.66 0.40
CA ASN A 193 0.44 26.97 -0.25
C ASN A 193 1.55 27.94 0.20
N LYS A 194 1.77 29.02 -0.56
CA LYS A 194 2.68 30.18 -0.33
C LYS A 194 3.64 30.10 0.88
N ASP A 195 4.93 30.27 0.61
CA ASP A 195 6.04 30.28 1.59
C ASP A 195 6.40 28.89 2.17
N TRP A 196 6.11 27.81 1.44
CA TRP A 196 6.47 26.43 1.82
C TRP A 196 7.91 26.31 2.34
N ALA A 197 8.87 26.94 1.65
CA ALA A 197 10.28 26.93 2.03
C ALA A 197 10.61 27.79 3.26
N ASP A 198 9.92 28.92 3.44
CA ASP A 198 10.26 29.91 4.47
C ASP A 198 9.53 29.67 5.80
N LYS A 199 8.38 28.97 5.78
CA LYS A 199 7.59 28.63 6.97
C LYS A 199 8.01 27.31 7.65
N LYS A 200 9.15 26.71 7.26
CA LYS A 200 9.44 25.29 7.59
C LYS A 200 8.24 24.40 7.23
N GLY A 201 7.58 24.73 6.12
CA GLY A 201 6.31 24.17 5.69
C GLY A 201 6.51 22.76 5.19
N GLY A 202 6.49 21.80 6.10
CA GLY A 202 6.47 20.38 5.78
C GLY A 202 7.82 19.72 5.53
N GLN A 203 7.82 18.39 5.65
CA GLN A 203 9.00 17.55 5.51
C GLN A 203 8.88 16.78 4.20
N PHE A 204 9.32 17.37 3.08
CA PHE A 204 9.44 16.59 1.83
C PHE A 204 10.51 15.52 2.03
N GLY A 205 10.10 14.26 1.90
CA GLY A 205 10.95 13.09 2.16
C GLY A 205 10.73 12.46 3.53
N SER A 206 11.79 11.87 4.10
CA SER A 206 11.79 11.18 5.38
C SER A 206 12.76 11.85 6.37
N SER A 207 12.94 11.28 7.57
CA SER A 207 13.93 11.81 8.52
C SER A 207 15.37 11.71 8.02
N ASN A 208 15.65 10.73 7.15
CA ASN A 208 16.99 10.44 6.64
C ASN A 208 17.16 10.88 5.17
N ILE A 209 16.09 10.99 4.40
CA ILE A 209 16.11 11.46 3.02
C ILE A 209 15.35 12.78 2.97
N ILE A 210 16.06 13.91 2.94
CA ILE A 210 15.45 15.24 3.03
C ILE A 210 15.69 16.02 1.75
N MET A 211 14.88 17.04 1.48
CA MET A 211 15.23 18.04 0.47
C MET A 211 16.61 18.63 0.77
N ASN A 212 17.39 18.88 -0.27
CA ASN A 212 18.63 19.63 -0.15
C ASN A 212 18.31 21.10 0.20
N TRP A 213 18.56 21.46 1.47
CA TRP A 213 18.31 22.81 1.99
C TRP A 213 19.44 23.78 1.69
N ASP A 214 20.64 23.29 1.36
CA ASP A 214 21.78 24.12 0.99
C ASP A 214 21.53 24.78 -0.38
N ASP A 215 20.86 24.06 -1.29
CA ASP A 215 20.36 24.59 -2.57
C ASP A 215 18.81 24.58 -2.62
N LYS A 216 18.18 25.23 -1.63
CA LYS A 216 16.72 25.20 -1.47
C LYS A 216 15.95 25.65 -2.71
N LEU A 217 16.47 26.60 -3.50
CA LEU A 217 15.76 27.18 -4.64
C LEU A 217 15.70 26.23 -5.82
N GLU A 218 16.84 25.67 -6.24
CA GLU A 218 16.87 24.71 -7.35
C GLU A 218 16.25 23.36 -6.96
N SER A 219 16.42 22.94 -5.70
CA SER A 219 15.75 21.74 -5.17
C SER A 219 14.24 21.89 -5.27
N MET A 220 13.71 23.05 -4.86
CA MET A 220 12.28 23.34 -4.98
C MET A 220 11.78 23.39 -6.41
N LYS A 221 12.51 24.08 -7.30
CA LYS A 221 12.18 24.13 -8.72
C LYS A 221 12.16 22.73 -9.35
N THR A 222 13.02 21.84 -8.90
CA THR A 222 13.07 20.46 -9.35
C THR A 222 11.91 19.63 -8.81
N LEU A 223 11.70 19.61 -7.49
CA LEU A 223 10.67 18.79 -6.85
C LEU A 223 9.24 19.20 -7.25
N LYS A 224 9.02 20.48 -7.56
CA LYS A 224 7.74 20.95 -8.12
C LYS A 224 7.38 20.28 -9.45
N ARG A 225 8.36 19.83 -10.24
CA ARG A 225 8.13 19.18 -11.53
C ARG A 225 7.85 17.68 -11.42
N LEU A 226 7.81 17.10 -10.21
CA LEU A 226 7.43 15.70 -10.03
C LEU A 226 6.01 15.48 -10.52
N ARG A 227 5.79 14.44 -11.33
CA ARG A 227 4.46 14.10 -11.85
C ARG A 227 3.57 13.60 -10.73
N LEU A 228 2.33 14.06 -10.74
CA LEU A 228 1.30 13.61 -9.80
C LEU A 228 1.01 12.10 -9.92
N GLY A 229 1.02 11.56 -11.14
CA GLY A 229 0.85 10.11 -11.36
C GLY A 229 1.95 9.25 -10.74
N ASP A 230 3.18 9.77 -10.66
CA ASP A 230 4.31 9.07 -10.03
C ASP A 230 4.18 9.06 -8.51
N ILE A 231 3.69 10.16 -7.94
CA ILE A 231 3.36 10.26 -6.51
C ILE A 231 2.25 9.26 -6.15
N ILE A 232 1.15 9.21 -6.94
CA ILE A 232 0.07 8.24 -6.72
C ILE A 232 0.64 6.81 -6.77
N ALA A 233 1.38 6.46 -7.83
CA ALA A 233 1.94 5.12 -7.99
C ALA A 233 2.91 4.75 -6.84
N SER A 234 3.78 5.66 -6.42
CA SER A 234 4.68 5.43 -5.29
C SER A 234 3.93 5.13 -4.00
N SER A 235 2.81 5.81 -3.77
CA SER A 235 1.96 5.63 -2.60
C SER A 235 1.18 4.31 -2.65
N SER A 236 0.82 3.80 -3.84
CA SER A 236 -0.01 2.60 -4.06
C SER A 236 0.76 1.34 -4.55
N CYS A 237 2.09 1.36 -4.46
CA CYS A 237 2.98 0.29 -4.92
C CYS A 237 3.06 -0.85 -3.90
N PHE A 238 2.04 -1.71 -3.84
CA PHE A 238 1.99 -2.77 -2.83
C PHE A 238 3.04 -3.89 -3.07
N PRO A 239 3.81 -4.29 -2.04
CA PRO A 239 5.01 -5.13 -2.19
C PRO A 239 4.79 -6.53 -2.77
N LEU A 240 3.59 -7.09 -2.65
CA LEU A 240 3.28 -8.43 -3.14
C LEU A 240 2.95 -8.48 -4.64
N GLY A 241 2.66 -7.34 -5.28
CA GLY A 241 2.26 -7.30 -6.68
C GLY A 241 3.05 -6.34 -7.56
N PHE A 242 3.91 -5.50 -6.97
CA PHE A 242 4.68 -4.50 -7.69
C PHE A 242 6.13 -4.40 -7.22
N GLU A 243 7.03 -4.11 -8.16
CA GLU A 243 8.38 -3.66 -7.90
C GLU A 243 8.37 -2.24 -7.31
N PRO A 244 9.32 -1.87 -6.44
CA PRO A 244 9.41 -0.51 -5.92
C PRO A 244 9.61 0.51 -7.05
N ILE A 245 9.02 1.70 -6.92
CA ILE A 245 9.33 2.81 -7.82
C ILE A 245 10.66 3.44 -7.41
N MET A 246 11.59 3.58 -8.35
CA MET A 246 12.97 3.98 -8.04
C MET A 246 13.16 5.48 -8.21
N TYR A 247 13.46 6.18 -7.12
CA TYR A 247 13.93 7.56 -7.18
C TYR A 247 15.46 7.59 -7.42
N PRO A 248 15.99 8.51 -8.26
CA PRO A 248 15.28 9.48 -9.10
C PRO A 248 14.85 8.93 -10.46
N ARG A 249 15.37 7.78 -10.89
CA ARG A 249 15.22 7.26 -12.27
C ARG A 249 13.79 7.31 -12.76
N ASP A 250 12.87 6.69 -12.02
CA ASP A 250 11.47 6.57 -12.41
C ASP A 250 10.66 7.85 -12.18
N PHE A 251 11.26 8.93 -11.64
CA PHE A 251 10.63 10.26 -11.55
C PHE A 251 11.12 11.22 -12.63
N SER A 252 12.10 10.80 -13.43
CA SER A 252 12.58 11.56 -14.59
C SER A 252 11.72 11.27 -15.82
N TYR A 253 11.55 12.27 -16.69
CA TYR A 253 10.78 12.12 -17.93
C TYR A 253 11.13 13.22 -18.95
N LYS A 254 10.75 13.02 -20.22
CA LYS A 254 10.96 14.01 -21.29
C LYS A 254 10.24 15.33 -20.96
N GLN A 255 10.96 16.45 -20.94
CA GLN A 255 10.50 17.78 -20.49
C GLN A 255 10.26 17.91 -18.97
N GLY A 256 10.64 16.89 -18.20
CA GLY A 256 10.59 16.90 -16.73
C GLY A 256 11.92 17.23 -16.09
N PRO A 257 12.06 16.97 -14.78
CA PRO A 257 13.36 17.03 -14.12
C PRO A 257 14.23 15.86 -14.59
N THR A 258 15.50 16.14 -14.83
CA THR A 258 16.53 15.14 -15.16
C THR A 258 16.94 14.36 -13.91
N ILE A 259 17.55 13.20 -14.10
CA ILE A 259 18.12 12.39 -13.02
C ILE A 259 19.08 13.21 -12.17
N GLU A 260 19.98 13.98 -12.79
CA GLU A 260 20.97 14.80 -12.08
C GLU A 260 20.35 15.93 -11.26
N GLU A 261 19.31 16.60 -11.78
CA GLU A 261 18.57 17.60 -11.01
C GLU A 261 17.88 16.96 -9.79
N LEU A 262 17.26 15.79 -9.96
CA LEU A 262 16.61 15.07 -8.87
C LEU A 262 17.61 14.59 -7.81
N LYS A 263 18.76 14.06 -8.22
CA LYS A 263 19.85 13.70 -7.29
C LYS A 263 20.28 14.90 -6.44
N LYS A 264 20.46 16.06 -7.07
CA LYS A 264 20.86 17.31 -6.37
C LYS A 264 19.76 17.87 -5.47
N ALA A 265 18.50 17.62 -5.80
CA ALA A 265 17.35 18.14 -5.05
C ALA A 265 17.13 17.45 -3.69
N MET A 266 17.73 16.28 -3.48
CA MET A 266 17.61 15.49 -2.25
C MET A 266 18.99 15.26 -1.62
N GLN A 267 19.03 15.13 -0.31
CA GLN A 267 20.24 14.81 0.45
C GLN A 267 19.94 13.73 1.49
N PHE A 268 20.94 12.90 1.75
CA PHE A 268 20.87 11.90 2.80
C PHE A 268 21.46 12.49 4.08
N LYS A 269 20.60 12.64 5.10
CA LYS A 269 21.04 13.02 6.42
C LYS A 269 21.67 11.80 7.08
N LEU A 270 22.99 11.79 7.11
CA LEU A 270 23.74 10.88 7.98
C LEU A 270 23.34 11.14 9.43
N ILE A 271 23.03 10.06 10.15
CA ILE A 271 23.10 10.10 11.60
C ILE A 271 24.59 10.31 11.88
N LYS A 272 24.99 11.57 12.13
CA LYS A 272 26.21 11.83 12.88
C LYS A 272 25.96 11.15 14.22
N GLY A 273 26.52 9.96 14.40
CA GLY A 273 26.78 9.49 15.75
C GLY A 273 27.51 10.63 16.44
N GLU A 274 27.03 11.05 17.60
CA GLU A 274 27.86 11.81 18.51
C GLU A 274 29.21 11.09 18.55
N GLU A 275 30.31 11.82 18.32
CA GLU A 275 31.68 11.30 18.35
C GLU A 275 32.10 10.91 19.78
N ASP A 276 31.16 10.42 20.59
CA ASP A 276 31.36 10.03 21.98
C ASP A 276 31.36 8.49 22.09
N VAL A 277 32.59 7.98 22.12
CA VAL A 277 33.04 6.81 22.91
C VAL A 277 32.46 5.44 22.55
N VAL A 278 33.18 4.71 21.69
CA VAL A 278 33.39 3.25 21.88
C VAL A 278 34.88 2.96 21.69
N GLU A 279 35.71 3.44 22.62
CA GLU A 279 36.96 2.74 22.91
C GLU A 279 36.59 1.46 23.68
N ASN A 280 37.08 0.31 23.22
CA ASN A 280 36.93 -1.04 23.80
C ASN A 280 35.74 -1.89 23.34
N SER A 281 35.60 -2.06 22.02
CA SER A 281 35.17 -3.37 21.53
C SER A 281 36.06 -3.83 20.37
N SER A 282 36.85 -4.86 20.62
CA SER A 282 37.65 -5.60 19.63
C SER A 282 36.81 -6.38 18.60
N GLN A 283 35.53 -6.00 18.43
CA GLN A 283 34.59 -6.55 17.46
C GLN A 283 33.70 -5.48 16.78
N ALA A 284 33.97 -4.19 16.95
CA ALA A 284 33.37 -3.19 16.08
C ALA A 284 33.96 -3.37 14.68
N LYS A 285 33.21 -4.01 13.77
CA LYS A 285 33.39 -3.84 12.33
C LYS A 285 33.56 -2.33 12.13
N LYS A 286 34.75 -1.88 11.74
CA LYS A 286 34.95 -0.57 11.14
C LYS A 286 33.99 -0.52 9.95
N VAL A 287 32.77 -0.06 10.19
CA VAL A 287 31.92 0.44 9.13
C VAL A 287 32.72 1.64 8.65
N THR A 288 33.46 1.46 7.57
CA THR A 288 34.11 2.53 6.82
C THR A 288 32.99 3.36 6.20
N THR A 289 32.33 4.14 7.05
CA THR A 289 31.13 4.91 6.72
C THR A 289 31.40 5.83 5.54
N LYS A 290 32.66 6.27 5.33
CA LYS A 290 33.05 7.19 4.25
C LYS A 290 33.05 6.62 2.82
N GLN A 291 33.20 5.31 2.60
CA GLN A 291 33.39 4.79 1.23
C GLN A 291 32.09 4.35 0.52
N ASN A 292 30.97 4.20 1.25
CA ASN A 292 29.66 3.84 0.65
C ASN A 292 28.67 5.02 0.57
N LEU A 293 29.10 6.24 0.91
CA LEU A 293 28.20 7.41 1.02
C LEU A 293 28.07 8.23 -0.26
N GLU A 294 29.02 8.12 -1.19
CA GLU A 294 28.98 8.83 -2.46
C GLU A 294 27.98 8.19 -3.45
N ASP A 295 27.50 6.97 -3.18
CA ASP A 295 26.71 6.16 -4.13
C ASP A 295 25.23 5.93 -3.78
N ILE A 296 24.72 6.42 -2.64
CA ILE A 296 23.28 6.32 -2.36
C ILE A 296 22.57 7.49 -3.07
N SER A 297 22.64 7.50 -4.39
CA SER A 297 21.92 8.45 -5.24
C SER A 297 20.56 7.91 -5.70
N GLU A 298 20.24 6.66 -5.33
CA GLU A 298 19.02 5.95 -5.69
C GLU A 298 18.39 5.26 -4.48
N PHE A 299 17.06 5.32 -4.38
CA PHE A 299 16.30 4.60 -3.35
C PHE A 299 14.93 4.15 -3.87
N GLY A 300 14.46 3.02 -3.35
CA GLY A 300 13.15 2.46 -3.66
C GLY A 300 12.06 3.07 -2.77
N LEU A 301 10.94 3.42 -3.40
CA LEU A 301 9.70 3.80 -2.74
C LEU A 301 8.64 2.72 -2.96
N MET A 302 7.87 2.44 -1.92
CA MET A 302 6.77 1.50 -1.91
C MET A 302 5.54 2.07 -1.21
N ASP A 303 4.45 1.29 -1.23
CA ASP A 303 3.16 1.67 -0.67
C ASP A 303 3.29 2.34 0.73
N GLY A 304 2.67 3.51 0.89
CA GLY A 304 2.67 4.26 2.16
C GLY A 304 2.03 3.50 3.32
N GLY A 305 1.22 2.50 2.98
CA GLY A 305 0.60 1.49 3.82
C GLY A 305 1.55 0.72 4.74
N ILE A 306 2.82 0.59 4.36
CA ILE A 306 3.81 -0.16 5.14
C ILE A 306 4.17 0.61 6.42
N CYS A 307 4.52 1.90 6.29
CA CYS A 307 4.99 2.71 7.42
C CYS A 307 3.90 3.56 8.10
N ASP A 308 2.93 4.10 7.35
CA ASP A 308 1.85 4.95 7.88
C ASP A 308 0.57 4.78 7.07
N ASN A 309 -0.04 3.60 7.18
CA ASN A 309 -1.25 3.26 6.42
C ASN A 309 -2.39 4.24 6.59
N GLN A 310 -2.46 4.98 7.69
CA GLN A 310 -3.58 5.87 7.98
C GLN A 310 -3.30 7.32 7.60
N GLY A 311 -2.07 7.66 7.21
CA GLY A 311 -1.63 9.04 7.10
C GLY A 311 -1.55 9.78 8.45
N LEU A 312 -1.69 9.05 9.55
CA LEU A 312 -1.93 9.62 10.87
C LEU A 312 -0.67 10.26 11.45
N LEU A 313 0.51 9.67 11.21
CA LEU A 313 1.77 10.26 11.67
C LEU A 313 2.02 11.61 10.97
N SER A 314 1.75 11.67 9.66
CA SER A 314 1.87 12.91 8.89
C SER A 314 0.89 13.98 9.37
N MET A 315 -0.35 13.62 9.73
CA MET A 315 -1.32 14.53 10.35
C MET A 315 -0.90 14.99 11.75
N LEU A 316 -0.38 14.11 12.60
CA LEU A 316 0.12 14.48 13.93
C LEU A 316 1.31 15.43 13.82
N HIS A 317 2.25 15.16 12.90
CA HIS A 317 3.34 16.11 12.63
C HIS A 317 2.81 17.45 12.11
N ALA A 318 1.71 17.47 11.35
CA ALA A 318 1.06 18.69 10.89
C ALA A 318 0.40 19.48 12.02
N ASN A 319 -0.16 18.78 13.00
CA ASN A 319 -0.75 19.37 14.18
C ASN A 319 0.29 20.04 15.08
N ASP A 320 1.47 19.41 15.20
CA ASP A 320 2.57 19.87 16.05
C ASP A 320 3.40 21.01 15.41
N ARG A 321 3.31 21.18 14.08
CA ARG A 321 4.01 22.24 13.33
C ARG A 321 3.53 23.64 13.72
N ASN A 322 4.38 24.64 13.44
CA ASN A 322 4.11 26.07 13.70
C ASN A 322 3.83 26.43 15.16
N ARG A 323 4.24 25.59 16.12
CA ARG A 323 4.22 25.94 17.55
C ARG A 323 5.05 27.22 17.78
N PRO A 324 4.48 28.29 18.35
CA PRO A 324 5.23 29.52 18.61
C PRO A 324 6.46 29.25 19.48
N LYS A 325 7.61 29.83 19.13
CA LYS A 325 8.84 29.70 19.92
C LYS A 325 8.57 30.18 21.35
N GLY A 326 8.89 29.35 22.35
CA GLY A 326 8.66 29.67 23.76
C GLY A 326 7.28 29.33 24.31
N TYR A 327 6.34 28.86 23.48
CA TYR A 327 5.02 28.42 23.95
C TYR A 327 5.15 27.12 24.75
N LYS A 328 4.97 27.19 26.08
CA LYS A 328 5.07 26.05 27.00
C LYS A 328 3.76 25.24 27.15
N GLY A 329 2.66 25.70 26.57
CA GLY A 329 1.36 25.03 26.60
C GLY A 329 1.16 23.95 25.52
N LEU A 330 0.00 23.29 25.56
CA LEU A 330 -0.45 22.37 24.51
C LEU A 330 -0.87 23.19 23.27
N HIS A 331 -0.24 22.95 22.12
CA HIS A 331 -0.57 23.61 20.85
C HIS A 331 -1.32 22.60 19.97
N ASN A 332 -2.48 22.98 19.45
CA ASN A 332 -3.25 22.16 18.51
C ASN A 332 -3.60 23.04 17.31
N ARG A 333 -3.08 22.70 16.14
CA ARG A 333 -3.45 23.37 14.90
C ARG A 333 -4.89 23.04 14.47
N PHE A 334 -5.34 21.81 14.72
CA PHE A 334 -6.64 21.32 14.28
C PHE A 334 -7.66 21.24 15.43
N ASP A 335 -8.87 21.71 15.17
CA ASP A 335 -10.05 21.55 16.03
C ASP A 335 -10.71 20.19 15.88
N LEU A 336 -10.45 19.52 14.75
CA LEU A 336 -10.81 18.14 14.51
C LEU A 336 -9.72 17.45 13.68
N MET A 337 -9.22 16.33 14.17
CA MET A 337 -8.40 15.38 13.43
C MET A 337 -9.24 14.14 13.15
N MET A 338 -9.58 13.91 11.90
CA MET A 338 -10.39 12.78 11.47
C MET A 338 -9.55 11.80 10.66
N VAL A 339 -9.64 10.52 11.00
CA VAL A 339 -9.04 9.43 10.24
C VAL A 339 -10.13 8.54 9.67
N SER A 340 -10.11 8.37 8.35
CA SER A 340 -11.00 7.49 7.60
C SER A 340 -10.23 6.22 7.23
N ASP A 341 -10.56 5.09 7.85
CA ASP A 341 -9.79 3.83 7.73
C ASP A 341 -10.64 2.69 7.18
N VAL A 342 -10.21 2.14 6.04
CA VAL A 342 -10.88 0.99 5.40
C VAL A 342 -10.25 -0.36 5.76
N THR A 343 -9.28 -0.38 6.66
CA THR A 343 -8.54 -1.59 7.00
C THR A 343 -8.98 -2.17 8.33
N SER A 344 -9.00 -3.50 8.43
CA SER A 344 -9.44 -4.20 9.63
C SER A 344 -8.28 -4.51 10.58
N PHE A 345 -8.56 -4.51 11.88
CA PHE A 345 -7.69 -5.12 12.90
C PHE A 345 -7.95 -6.62 13.09
N PHE A 346 -9.02 -7.18 12.49
CA PHE A 346 -9.31 -8.60 12.53
C PHE A 346 -8.30 -9.39 11.70
N MET A 347 -7.94 -10.59 12.16
CA MET A 347 -7.08 -11.52 11.44
C MET A 347 -7.80 -12.86 11.35
N ASP A 348 -7.80 -13.45 10.15
CA ASP A 348 -8.21 -14.83 10.02
C ASP A 348 -7.22 -15.74 10.74
N ALA A 349 -7.74 -16.78 11.40
CA ALA A 349 -6.92 -17.80 12.01
C ALA A 349 -5.99 -18.42 10.94
N PHE A 350 -4.71 -18.55 11.27
CA PHE A 350 -3.78 -19.27 10.39
C PHE A 350 -4.24 -20.72 10.32
N LYS A 351 -4.65 -21.14 9.13
CA LYS A 351 -4.90 -22.54 8.81
C LYS A 351 -3.65 -23.04 8.11
N GLU A 352 -3.11 -24.14 8.60
CA GLU A 352 -2.00 -24.79 7.92
C GLU A 352 -2.47 -25.12 6.50
N PRO A 353 -1.77 -24.63 5.46
CA PRO A 353 -2.13 -25.01 4.10
C PRO A 353 -1.96 -26.52 3.92
N VAL A 354 -2.64 -27.13 2.97
CA VAL A 354 -2.43 -28.55 2.66
C VAL A 354 -1.87 -28.66 1.25
N ALA A 355 -0.68 -29.24 1.10
CA ALA A 355 -0.09 -29.55 -0.18
C ALA A 355 -0.92 -30.65 -0.87
N GLU A 356 -1.38 -30.38 -2.09
CA GLU A 356 -2.19 -31.34 -2.85
C GLU A 356 -1.43 -32.64 -3.12
N GLU A 357 -2.09 -33.76 -2.85
CA GLU A 357 -1.58 -35.09 -3.16
C GLU A 357 -1.56 -35.33 -4.66
N ASN A 358 -0.36 -35.53 -5.21
CA ASN A 358 -0.17 -35.78 -6.63
C ASN A 358 0.73 -36.99 -6.85
N LYS A 359 0.52 -37.75 -7.94
CA LYS A 359 1.32 -38.97 -8.21
C LYS A 359 2.84 -38.72 -8.24
N TRP A 360 3.27 -37.51 -8.59
CA TRP A 360 4.68 -37.11 -8.66
C TRP A 360 5.24 -36.55 -7.34
N ASN A 361 4.48 -36.37 -6.26
CA ASN A 361 5.04 -35.90 -4.98
C ASN A 361 5.04 -36.97 -3.88
N GLN A 362 4.61 -38.19 -4.20
CA GLN A 362 4.52 -39.31 -3.24
C GLN A 362 5.84 -40.03 -2.96
N LYS A 363 6.89 -39.74 -3.73
CA LYS A 363 8.21 -40.39 -3.58
C LYS A 363 9.19 -39.44 -2.89
N THR A 364 10.26 -40.02 -2.34
CA THR A 364 11.31 -39.25 -1.68
C THR A 364 12.32 -38.70 -2.70
N PRO A 365 13.05 -37.61 -2.38
CA PRO A 365 14.14 -37.11 -3.24
C PRO A 365 15.15 -38.20 -3.61
N LYS A 366 15.46 -39.13 -2.68
CA LYS A 366 16.34 -40.28 -2.97
C LYS A 366 15.81 -41.19 -4.08
N VAL A 367 14.50 -41.42 -4.13
CA VAL A 367 13.87 -42.19 -5.22
C VAL A 367 13.89 -41.42 -6.53
N TYR A 368 13.67 -40.10 -6.52
CA TYR A 368 13.84 -39.28 -7.73
C TYR A 368 15.27 -39.30 -8.24
N TRP A 369 16.25 -39.19 -7.33
CA TRP A 369 17.65 -39.28 -7.66
C TRP A 369 18.00 -40.63 -8.30
N SER A 370 17.51 -41.74 -7.74
CA SER A 370 17.75 -43.08 -8.32
C SER A 370 17.08 -43.25 -9.69
N GLN A 371 15.90 -42.66 -9.90
CA GLN A 371 15.24 -42.64 -11.21
C GLN A 371 16.02 -41.84 -12.25
N ILE A 372 16.54 -40.66 -11.90
CA ILE A 372 17.41 -39.85 -12.76
C ILE A 372 18.67 -40.64 -13.14
N LYS A 373 19.32 -41.30 -12.18
CA LYS A 373 20.49 -42.16 -12.44
C LYS A 373 20.16 -43.33 -13.37
N SER A 374 19.05 -44.03 -13.11
CA SER A 374 18.61 -45.15 -13.96
C SER A 374 18.30 -44.70 -15.39
N PHE A 375 17.65 -43.54 -15.54
CA PHE A 375 17.37 -42.94 -16.84
C PHE A 375 18.67 -42.55 -17.56
N ALA A 376 19.58 -41.85 -16.88
CA ALA A 376 20.88 -41.49 -17.44
C ALA A 376 21.66 -42.71 -17.92
N ALA A 377 21.74 -43.78 -17.11
CA ALA A 377 22.40 -45.03 -17.49
C ALA A 377 21.75 -45.71 -18.71
N LYS A 378 20.41 -45.69 -18.81
CA LYS A 378 19.69 -46.19 -19.99
C LYS A 378 20.00 -45.38 -21.25
N VAL A 379 20.08 -44.05 -21.14
CA VAL A 379 20.47 -43.16 -22.25
C VAL A 379 21.91 -43.47 -22.69
N THR A 380 22.86 -43.58 -21.76
CA THR A 380 24.25 -43.97 -22.07
C THR A 380 24.32 -45.30 -22.81
N LYS A 381 23.58 -46.31 -22.32
CA LYS A 381 23.49 -47.63 -22.96
C LYS A 381 22.84 -47.55 -24.35
N GLY A 382 21.79 -46.76 -24.51
CA GLY A 382 21.09 -46.55 -25.79
C GLY A 382 21.97 -45.88 -26.84
N VAL A 383 22.70 -44.84 -26.47
CA VAL A 383 23.67 -44.16 -27.36
C VAL A 383 24.77 -45.15 -27.78
N THR A 384 25.29 -45.95 -26.85
CA THR A 384 26.30 -46.96 -27.14
C THR A 384 25.77 -48.03 -28.10
N ILE A 385 24.56 -48.54 -27.86
CA ILE A 385 23.90 -49.52 -28.74
C ILE A 385 23.68 -48.91 -30.13
N ALA A 386 23.24 -47.67 -30.24
CA ALA A 386 23.01 -47.01 -31.53
C ALA A 386 24.31 -46.91 -32.36
N VAL A 387 25.45 -46.63 -31.72
CA VAL A 387 26.76 -46.65 -32.38
C VAL A 387 27.13 -48.05 -32.85
N VAL A 388 26.95 -49.08 -32.00
CA VAL A 388 27.26 -50.48 -32.35
C VAL A 388 26.36 -50.98 -33.49
N VAL A 389 25.05 -50.74 -33.42
CA VAL A 389 24.11 -51.12 -34.46
C VAL A 389 24.42 -50.38 -35.76
N GLY A 390 24.73 -49.08 -35.71
CA GLY A 390 25.16 -48.32 -36.88
C GLY A 390 26.43 -48.89 -37.51
N ALA A 391 27.42 -49.28 -36.70
CA ALA A 391 28.66 -49.91 -37.18
C ALA A 391 28.38 -51.26 -37.86
N VAL A 392 27.55 -52.11 -37.25
CA VAL A 392 27.19 -53.43 -37.79
C VAL A 392 26.40 -53.28 -39.09
N LEU A 393 25.39 -52.40 -39.14
CA LEU A 393 24.61 -52.14 -40.36
C LEU A 393 25.50 -51.62 -41.49
N THR A 394 26.46 -50.75 -41.17
CA THR A 394 27.44 -50.25 -42.15
C THR A 394 28.34 -51.39 -42.64
N ALA A 395 28.87 -52.21 -41.75
CA ALA A 395 29.73 -53.34 -42.10
C ALA A 395 28.99 -54.38 -42.97
N VAL A 396 27.74 -54.71 -42.63
CA VAL A 396 26.89 -55.62 -43.42
C VAL A 396 26.54 -55.03 -44.78
N SER A 397 26.16 -53.75 -44.84
CA SER A 397 25.85 -53.10 -46.12
C SER A 397 27.08 -53.01 -47.03
N LEU A 398 28.27 -52.76 -46.46
CA LEU A 398 29.52 -52.77 -47.20
C LEU A 398 29.92 -54.18 -47.67
N TYR A 399 29.70 -55.22 -46.85
CA TYR A 399 29.96 -56.61 -47.23
C TYR A 399 29.06 -57.09 -48.36
N LEU A 400 27.78 -56.69 -48.37
CA LEU A 400 26.84 -56.99 -49.45
C LEU A 400 27.30 -56.41 -50.81
N LEU A 401 27.96 -55.24 -50.81
CA LEU A 401 28.56 -54.66 -52.02
C LEU A 401 29.71 -55.49 -52.60
N PHE A 402 30.33 -56.37 -51.82
CA PHE A 402 31.43 -57.24 -52.27
C PHE A 402 30.94 -58.59 -52.82
N ILE A 403 29.70 -59.00 -52.52
CA ILE A 403 29.18 -60.34 -52.87
C ILE A 403 28.12 -60.29 -53.96
N GLU A 404 27.27 -59.27 -53.99
CA GLU A 404 26.27 -59.10 -55.05
C GLU A 404 26.79 -58.22 -56.20
N GLU A 405 26.22 -58.38 -57.40
CA GLU A 405 26.45 -57.43 -58.49
C GLU A 405 26.01 -56.02 -58.06
N LEU A 406 26.75 -55.00 -58.51
CA LEU A 406 26.61 -53.63 -58.03
C LEU A 406 25.26 -53.02 -58.43
N THR A 407 24.23 -53.23 -57.60
CA THR A 407 22.87 -52.71 -57.80
C THR A 407 22.69 -51.34 -57.13
N PHE A 408 21.81 -50.50 -57.67
CA PHE A 408 21.49 -49.20 -57.08
C PHE A 408 21.03 -49.31 -55.61
N SER A 409 20.27 -50.35 -55.27
CA SER A 409 19.74 -50.59 -53.93
C SER A 409 20.82 -50.90 -52.89
N SER A 410 21.83 -51.69 -53.24
CA SER A 410 22.94 -52.03 -52.32
C SER A 410 23.83 -50.81 -52.05
N VAL A 411 24.09 -49.98 -53.07
CA VAL A 411 24.82 -48.71 -52.92
C VAL A 411 24.04 -47.72 -52.05
N LEU A 412 22.73 -47.60 -52.26
CA LEU A 412 21.86 -46.74 -51.46
C LEU A 412 21.83 -47.18 -49.98
N LEU A 413 21.72 -48.48 -49.70
CA LEU A 413 21.73 -49.02 -48.34
C LEU A 413 23.07 -48.76 -47.62
N ALA A 414 24.20 -48.88 -48.33
CA ALA A 414 25.52 -48.55 -47.81
C ALA A 414 25.67 -47.05 -47.47
N ILE A 415 25.15 -46.15 -48.31
CA ILE A 415 25.16 -44.70 -48.03
C ILE A 415 24.28 -44.37 -46.82
N VAL A 416 23.07 -44.91 -46.75
CA VAL A 416 22.14 -44.66 -45.63
C VAL A 416 22.70 -45.20 -44.31
N SER A 417 23.26 -46.40 -44.30
CA SER A 417 23.87 -46.98 -43.09
C SER A 417 25.09 -46.18 -42.62
N LEU A 418 25.94 -45.70 -43.55
CA LEU A 418 27.09 -44.85 -43.23
C LEU A 418 26.68 -43.48 -42.67
N LEU A 419 25.60 -42.88 -43.20
CA LEU A 419 25.02 -41.63 -42.67
C LEU A 419 24.43 -41.82 -41.26
N LEU A 420 23.70 -42.92 -41.03
CA LEU A 420 23.15 -43.24 -39.71
C LEU A 420 24.25 -43.51 -38.68
N PHE A 421 25.32 -44.19 -39.09
CA PHE A 421 26.49 -44.41 -38.23
C PHE A 421 27.22 -43.09 -37.92
N GLY A 422 27.42 -42.23 -38.92
CA GLY A 422 27.97 -40.89 -38.73
C GLY A 422 27.14 -40.03 -37.76
N LEU A 423 25.81 -40.08 -37.89
CA LEU A 423 24.89 -39.40 -36.98
C LEU A 423 24.98 -39.95 -35.55
N ALA A 424 25.04 -41.28 -35.39
CA ALA A 424 25.22 -41.91 -34.08
C ALA A 424 26.55 -41.51 -33.41
N LEU A 425 27.64 -41.39 -34.19
CA LEU A 425 28.92 -40.90 -33.70
C LEU A 425 28.88 -39.43 -33.27
N LEU A 426 28.18 -38.57 -34.03
CA LEU A 426 27.98 -37.16 -33.66
C LEU A 426 27.17 -37.01 -32.37
N ILE A 427 26.10 -37.79 -32.21
CA ILE A 427 25.29 -37.82 -30.98
C ILE A 427 26.15 -38.31 -29.81
N ASN A 428 26.92 -39.39 -29.98
CA ASN A 428 27.80 -39.91 -28.94
C ASN A 428 28.90 -38.91 -28.56
N LYS A 429 29.49 -38.19 -29.53
CA LYS A 429 30.48 -37.15 -29.27
C LYS A 429 29.88 -36.00 -28.46
N LYS A 430 28.76 -35.43 -28.90
CA LYS A 430 28.07 -34.36 -28.13
C LYS A 430 27.63 -34.83 -26.74
N TYR A 431 27.21 -36.08 -26.61
CA TYR A 431 26.87 -36.68 -25.31
C TYR A 431 28.09 -36.73 -24.39
N LYS A 432 29.25 -37.20 -24.88
CA LYS A 432 30.49 -37.24 -24.10
C LYS A 432 30.99 -35.84 -23.73
N ASP A 433 30.97 -34.89 -24.67
CA ASP A 433 31.47 -33.54 -24.45
C ASP A 433 30.65 -32.74 -23.41
N ILE A 434 29.33 -32.99 -23.32
CA ILE A 434 28.42 -32.24 -22.43
C ILE A 434 28.11 -33.00 -21.13
N VAL A 435 27.85 -34.31 -21.21
CA VAL A 435 27.29 -35.08 -20.09
C VAL A 435 28.39 -35.73 -19.25
N GLU A 436 29.52 -36.14 -19.83
CA GLU A 436 30.58 -36.88 -19.14
C GLU A 436 31.41 -36.02 -18.16
N PRO A 437 31.84 -34.78 -18.47
CA PRO A 437 32.70 -34.00 -17.57
C PRO A 437 31.97 -33.35 -16.40
N GLU A 438 30.78 -32.75 -16.61
CA GLU A 438 30.07 -31.98 -15.58
C GLU A 438 28.98 -32.83 -14.88
N LEU A 439 28.10 -33.46 -15.65
CA LEU A 439 26.96 -34.21 -15.10
C LEU A 439 27.37 -35.62 -14.64
N GLY A 440 28.36 -36.22 -15.31
CA GLY A 440 28.79 -37.60 -15.08
C GLY A 440 29.46 -37.82 -13.73
N GLN A 441 30.13 -36.80 -13.17
CA GLN A 441 30.71 -36.88 -11.83
C GLN A 441 29.62 -36.84 -10.75
N VAL A 442 28.63 -35.96 -10.91
CA VAL A 442 27.47 -35.84 -10.00
C VAL A 442 26.61 -37.11 -10.06
N LEU A 443 26.35 -37.67 -11.24
CA LEU A 443 25.53 -38.88 -11.41
C LEU A 443 26.16 -40.16 -10.82
N LYS A 444 27.47 -40.16 -10.55
CA LYS A 444 28.16 -41.25 -9.85
C LYS A 444 27.92 -41.24 -8.34
N MET A 445 27.41 -40.15 -7.78
CA MET A 445 27.20 -40.01 -6.33
C MET A 445 25.93 -40.76 -5.87
N GLU A 446 26.00 -41.36 -4.68
CA GLU A 446 24.93 -42.23 -4.18
C GLU A 446 23.74 -41.44 -3.62
N SER A 447 24.00 -40.30 -2.98
CA SER A 447 23.04 -39.47 -2.27
C SER A 447 23.18 -37.97 -2.58
N LEU A 448 22.19 -37.16 -2.19
CA LEU A 448 22.27 -35.69 -2.22
C LEU A 448 23.26 -35.18 -1.16
N ASP A 449 23.44 -35.92 -0.06
CA ASP A 449 24.45 -35.68 0.98
C ASP A 449 25.87 -35.77 0.41
N ASP A 450 26.15 -36.74 -0.44
CA ASP A 450 27.44 -36.87 -1.15
C ASP A 450 27.70 -35.69 -2.09
N ILE A 451 26.64 -35.18 -2.74
CA ILE A 451 26.74 -34.02 -3.63
C ILE A 451 27.05 -32.77 -2.82
N TYR A 452 26.32 -32.56 -1.71
CA TYR A 452 26.56 -31.42 -0.83
C TYR A 452 27.99 -31.42 -0.28
N LYS A 453 28.45 -32.57 0.22
CA LYS A 453 29.79 -32.71 0.82
C LYS A 453 30.92 -32.47 -0.17
N ASN A 454 30.74 -32.81 -1.45
CA ASN A 454 31.79 -32.66 -2.47
C ASN A 454 31.84 -31.28 -3.13
N TYR A 455 30.71 -30.58 -3.25
CA TYR A 455 30.66 -29.31 -4.01
C TYR A 455 30.39 -28.07 -3.18
N PHE A 456 29.80 -28.21 -1.99
CA PHE A 456 29.26 -27.08 -1.22
C PHE A 456 29.78 -27.02 0.22
N LYS A 457 30.62 -27.98 0.64
CA LYS A 457 31.09 -28.06 2.02
C LYS A 457 32.18 -27.02 2.29
N GLU A 458 31.95 -26.18 3.30
CA GLU A 458 32.89 -25.21 3.87
C GLU A 458 33.00 -25.43 5.40
N ASP A 459 34.10 -25.05 6.05
CA ASP A 459 34.23 -25.20 7.51
C ASP A 459 33.42 -24.12 8.28
N THR A 460 32.08 -24.20 8.19
CA THR A 460 31.15 -23.22 8.79
C THR A 460 30.13 -23.85 9.74
N ILE A 461 29.40 -23.01 10.47
CA ILE A 461 28.30 -23.45 11.32
C ILE A 461 27.11 -23.99 10.50
N TYR A 462 26.95 -23.54 9.26
CA TYR A 462 25.87 -23.96 8.36
C TYR A 462 26.06 -25.41 7.92
N ASP A 463 27.30 -25.85 7.76
CA ASP A 463 27.65 -27.21 7.36
C ASP A 463 27.33 -28.24 8.43
N ARG A 464 27.52 -27.89 9.70
CA ARG A 464 27.10 -28.74 10.83
C ARG A 464 25.58 -28.92 10.91
N ILE A 465 24.83 -27.97 10.38
CA ILE A 465 23.36 -28.03 10.27
C ILE A 465 22.98 -28.84 9.03
N ALA A 466 23.63 -28.59 7.90
CA ALA A 466 23.39 -29.29 6.64
C ALA A 466 23.73 -30.79 6.72
N ASP A 467 24.84 -31.16 7.36
CA ASP A 467 25.24 -32.56 7.64
C ASP A 467 24.16 -33.34 8.43
N LYS A 468 23.28 -32.64 9.17
CA LYS A 468 22.15 -33.24 9.89
C LYS A 468 20.83 -33.17 9.11
N LEU A 469 20.61 -32.10 8.37
CA LEU A 469 19.35 -31.87 7.66
C LEU A 469 19.26 -32.63 6.33
N ILE A 470 20.34 -32.67 5.53
CA ILE A 470 20.28 -33.25 4.18
C ILE A 470 19.92 -34.75 4.21
N PRO A 471 20.52 -35.59 5.08
CA PRO A 471 20.10 -36.99 5.19
C PRO A 471 18.63 -37.15 5.59
N TYR A 472 18.12 -36.24 6.43
CA TYR A 472 16.70 -36.23 6.81
C TYR A 472 15.80 -35.82 5.62
N LEU A 473 16.17 -34.80 4.85
CA LEU A 473 15.41 -34.35 3.69
C LEU A 473 15.33 -35.41 2.58
N GLU A 474 16.34 -36.26 2.42
CA GLU A 474 16.36 -37.33 1.42
C GLU A 474 15.33 -38.43 1.61
N ILE A 475 14.95 -38.70 2.86
CA ILE A 475 14.08 -39.82 3.25
C ILE A 475 12.61 -39.40 3.40
N ILE A 476 12.34 -38.10 3.45
CA ILE A 476 10.98 -37.55 3.55
C ILE A 476 10.32 -37.56 2.17
N LYS A 477 8.99 -37.75 2.12
CA LYS A 477 8.26 -37.66 0.85
C LYS A 477 8.29 -36.22 0.33
N LEU A 478 8.36 -36.06 -0.99
CA LEU A 478 8.38 -34.74 -1.61
C LEU A 478 7.15 -33.90 -1.23
N GLN A 479 5.99 -34.52 -1.04
CA GLN A 479 4.79 -33.86 -0.53
C GLN A 479 5.01 -33.22 0.84
N ASP A 480 5.59 -33.95 1.80
CA ASP A 480 5.83 -33.44 3.15
C ASP A 480 6.87 -32.30 3.12
N LEU A 481 7.86 -32.37 2.23
CA LEU A 481 8.81 -31.26 2.00
C LEU A 481 8.11 -30.03 1.43
N MET A 482 7.28 -30.20 0.41
CA MET A 482 6.47 -29.12 -0.17
C MET A 482 5.54 -28.52 0.87
N GLN A 483 4.92 -29.34 1.71
CA GLN A 483 4.09 -28.92 2.83
C GLN A 483 4.88 -28.04 3.80
N MET A 484 6.07 -28.46 4.22
CA MET A 484 6.93 -27.66 5.10
C MET A 484 7.31 -26.31 4.47
N VAL A 485 7.67 -26.29 3.18
CA VAL A 485 8.02 -25.06 2.47
C VAL A 485 6.80 -24.15 2.33
N TYR A 486 5.66 -24.70 1.92
CA TYR A 486 4.44 -23.93 1.71
C TYR A 486 3.91 -23.35 3.03
N THR A 487 3.93 -24.13 4.11
CA THR A 487 3.61 -23.65 5.46
C THR A 487 4.55 -22.52 5.90
N ARG A 488 5.86 -22.61 5.63
CA ARG A 488 6.83 -21.53 5.94
C ARG A 488 6.60 -20.27 5.12
N VAL A 489 6.33 -20.42 3.82
CA VAL A 489 6.02 -19.27 2.94
C VAL A 489 4.73 -18.59 3.40
N LYS A 490 3.67 -19.36 3.64
CA LYS A 490 2.38 -18.84 4.11
C LYS A 490 2.43 -18.26 5.51
N SER A 491 3.20 -18.85 6.44
CA SER A 491 3.36 -18.28 7.78
C SER A 491 4.17 -16.98 7.76
N THR A 492 5.21 -16.89 6.92
CA THR A 492 5.99 -15.66 6.72
C THR A 492 5.13 -14.56 6.09
N GLU A 493 4.36 -14.89 5.05
CA GLU A 493 3.40 -13.97 4.43
C GLU A 493 2.39 -13.43 5.46
N LYS A 494 1.80 -14.31 6.29
CA LYS A 494 0.87 -13.92 7.35
C LYS A 494 1.55 -13.07 8.43
N MET A 495 2.78 -13.41 8.81
CA MET A 495 3.55 -12.64 9.79
C MET A 495 3.82 -11.21 9.31
N VAL A 496 4.25 -11.06 8.05
CA VAL A 496 4.54 -9.74 7.47
C VAL A 496 3.24 -8.96 7.23
N SER A 497 2.33 -9.48 6.42
CA SER A 497 1.17 -8.73 5.92
C SER A 497 0.07 -8.51 6.97
N ASP A 498 -0.09 -9.46 7.90
CA ASP A 498 -1.14 -9.40 8.91
C ASP A 498 -0.59 -9.00 10.27
N VAL A 499 0.36 -9.76 10.84
CA VAL A 499 0.79 -9.53 12.22
C VAL A 499 1.55 -8.20 12.36
N PHE A 500 2.63 -8.01 11.60
CA PHE A 500 3.47 -6.82 11.71
C PHE A 500 2.75 -5.55 11.24
N LEU A 501 2.15 -5.55 10.04
CA LEU A 501 1.47 -4.36 9.53
C LEU A 501 0.27 -3.95 10.41
N LYS A 502 -0.53 -4.89 10.91
CA LYS A 502 -1.64 -4.55 11.83
C LYS A 502 -1.12 -4.07 13.18
N GLN A 503 0.03 -4.56 13.66
CA GLN A 503 0.63 -4.09 14.89
C GLN A 503 1.19 -2.66 14.76
N VAL A 504 1.93 -2.36 13.68
CA VAL A 504 2.38 -0.99 13.36
C VAL A 504 1.19 -0.03 13.31
N ARG A 505 0.11 -0.45 12.64
CA ARG A 505 -1.14 0.31 12.56
C ARG A 505 -1.75 0.60 13.94
N ARG A 506 -1.80 -0.40 14.83
CA ARG A 506 -2.31 -0.23 16.21
C ARG A 506 -1.49 0.78 17.00
N LEU A 507 -0.17 0.69 16.93
CA LEU A 507 0.74 1.63 17.61
C LEU A 507 0.54 3.07 17.13
N ILE A 508 0.32 3.26 15.82
CA ILE A 508 0.02 4.58 15.24
C ILE A 508 -1.33 5.10 15.74
N TYR A 509 -2.37 4.27 15.72
CA TYR A 509 -3.69 4.60 16.27
C TYR A 509 -3.61 5.03 17.74
N ASP A 510 -2.89 4.27 18.56
CA ASP A 510 -2.72 4.55 19.98
C ASP A 510 -2.10 5.93 20.21
N ARG A 511 -1.23 6.41 19.32
CA ARG A 511 -0.64 7.76 19.42
C ARG A 511 -1.67 8.89 19.34
N LEU A 512 -2.77 8.72 18.59
CA LEU A 512 -3.88 9.68 18.52
C LEU A 512 -4.94 9.41 19.60
N PHE A 513 -5.38 8.16 19.73
CA PHE A 513 -6.56 7.80 20.55
C PHE A 513 -6.25 7.54 22.03
N SER A 514 -5.00 7.26 22.39
CA SER A 514 -4.58 7.17 23.79
C SER A 514 -4.10 8.51 24.35
N ASN A 515 -3.79 9.48 23.50
CA ASN A 515 -3.34 10.81 23.95
C ASN A 515 -4.53 11.66 24.45
N THR A 516 -4.55 12.00 25.74
CA THR A 516 -5.63 12.79 26.37
C THR A 516 -5.76 14.20 25.80
N ALA A 517 -4.67 14.77 25.28
CA ALA A 517 -4.64 16.09 24.64
C ALA A 517 -5.69 16.24 23.51
N TYR A 518 -6.00 15.13 22.83
CA TYR A 518 -6.84 15.10 21.64
C TYR A 518 -8.27 14.62 21.89
N LYS A 519 -8.69 14.44 23.16
CA LYS A 519 -9.98 13.83 23.53
C LYS A 519 -11.19 14.38 22.76
N TYR A 520 -11.30 15.70 22.62
CA TYR A 520 -12.38 16.38 21.88
C TYR A 520 -11.93 16.93 20.52
N ARG A 521 -10.85 16.38 19.96
CA ARG A 521 -10.28 16.81 18.68
C ARG A 521 -9.99 15.62 17.78
N ARG A 522 -10.56 14.45 18.05
CA ARG A 522 -10.28 13.22 17.30
C ARG A 522 -11.56 12.50 16.92
N LEU A 523 -11.56 11.94 15.71
CA LEU A 523 -12.67 11.16 15.17
C LEU A 523 -12.14 10.00 14.33
N ASP A 524 -12.54 8.77 14.68
CA ASP A 524 -12.34 7.59 13.86
C ASP A 524 -13.57 7.30 13.00
N ASN A 525 -13.36 7.12 11.70
CA ASN A 525 -14.38 6.71 10.75
C ASN A 525 -13.92 5.45 10.03
N THR A 526 -14.31 4.29 10.54
CA THR A 526 -13.89 3.00 10.01
C THR A 526 -14.95 2.39 9.10
N ILE A 527 -14.55 1.74 8.00
CA ILE A 527 -15.48 1.11 7.04
C ILE A 527 -16.43 0.08 7.69
N TYR A 528 -15.99 -0.59 8.74
CA TYR A 528 -16.79 -1.58 9.48
C TYR A 528 -17.62 -0.97 10.62
N ARG A 529 -17.76 0.37 10.69
CA ARG A 529 -18.49 1.05 11.78
C ARG A 529 -19.94 0.56 11.90
N LEU A 530 -20.66 0.39 10.79
CA LEU A 530 -22.05 -0.08 10.83
C LEU A 530 -22.22 -1.52 10.34
N SER A 531 -21.11 -2.26 10.19
CA SER A 531 -21.11 -3.68 9.84
C SER A 531 -21.57 -4.54 11.03
N LYS A 532 -22.21 -5.67 10.73
CA LYS A 532 -22.68 -6.63 11.74
C LYS A 532 -21.52 -7.31 12.49
N ILE A 533 -20.35 -7.42 11.86
CA ILE A 533 -19.16 -8.02 12.47
C ILE A 533 -18.68 -7.18 13.66
N ASN A 534 -18.91 -5.87 13.62
CA ASN A 534 -18.62 -4.98 14.72
C ASN A 534 -19.85 -4.74 15.62
N ASP A 535 -20.60 -5.79 15.97
CA ASP A 535 -21.81 -5.72 16.82
C ASP A 535 -21.54 -5.05 18.20
N LYS A 536 -20.26 -4.90 18.59
CA LYS A 536 -19.83 -4.06 19.72
C LYS A 536 -20.23 -2.59 19.56
N ASN A 537 -20.54 -2.11 18.35
CA ASN A 537 -21.03 -0.75 18.10
C ASN A 537 -22.50 -0.54 18.47
N ARG A 538 -23.21 -1.58 18.93
CA ARG A 538 -24.44 -1.39 19.72
C ARG A 538 -24.16 -0.79 21.11
N ARG A 539 -22.90 -0.71 21.54
CA ARG A 539 -22.52 -0.08 22.81
C ARG A 539 -22.60 1.44 22.66
N MET A 540 -23.24 2.05 23.65
CA MET A 540 -23.27 3.49 23.82
C MET A 540 -21.85 4.08 23.73
N PRO A 541 -21.62 5.15 22.94
CA PRO A 541 -20.37 5.90 22.96
C PRO A 541 -19.96 6.27 24.39
N GLN A 542 -18.66 6.27 24.64
CA GLN A 542 -18.13 6.68 25.93
C GLN A 542 -18.50 8.15 26.18
N PHE A 543 -19.16 8.40 27.31
CA PHE A 543 -19.44 9.76 27.77
C PHE A 543 -18.23 10.34 28.50
N ASP A 544 -18.21 11.66 28.66
CA ASP A 544 -17.18 12.35 29.43
C ASP A 544 -17.01 11.81 30.85
N ASN A 545 -15.84 12.02 31.43
CA ASN A 545 -15.58 11.69 32.83
C ASN A 545 -16.16 12.80 33.71
N GLN A 546 -16.58 12.48 34.94
CA GLN A 546 -17.15 13.45 35.88
C GLN A 546 -16.17 14.59 36.24
N GLU A 547 -14.89 14.25 36.49
CA GLU A 547 -13.79 15.23 36.69
C GLU A 547 -14.13 16.43 37.62
N GLY A 548 -14.76 16.17 38.77
CA GLY A 548 -15.11 17.20 39.76
C GLY A 548 -16.42 17.96 39.49
N GLU A 549 -17.17 17.60 38.45
CA GLU A 549 -18.56 18.02 38.26
C GLU A 549 -19.47 17.40 39.35
N ASP A 550 -20.51 18.13 39.77
CA ASP A 550 -21.54 17.58 40.65
C ASP A 550 -22.15 16.31 40.04
N LYS A 551 -22.35 15.28 40.87
CA LYS A 551 -22.80 13.98 40.40
C LYS A 551 -24.18 14.04 39.74
N THR A 552 -25.08 14.88 40.25
CA THR A 552 -26.45 15.02 39.73
C THR A 552 -26.44 15.67 38.36
N LEU A 553 -25.65 16.74 38.19
CA LEU A 553 -25.47 17.43 36.91
C LEU A 553 -24.82 16.51 35.86
N TYR A 554 -23.79 15.77 36.28
CA TYR A 554 -23.12 14.78 35.43
C TYR A 554 -24.09 13.68 34.97
N ASP A 555 -24.86 13.09 35.89
CA ASP A 555 -25.81 12.03 35.59
C ASP A 555 -26.95 12.52 34.68
N LEU A 556 -27.40 13.77 34.85
CA LEU A 556 -28.41 14.41 33.98
C LEU A 556 -27.87 14.57 32.54
N ARG A 557 -26.71 15.22 32.38
CA ARG A 557 -26.06 15.40 31.06
C ARG A 557 -25.80 14.06 30.37
N LYS A 558 -25.31 13.08 31.12
CA LYS A 558 -25.10 11.73 30.60
C LYS A 558 -26.40 11.09 30.12
N LYS A 559 -27.49 11.24 30.87
CA LYS A 559 -28.81 10.71 30.50
C LYS A 559 -29.36 11.38 29.24
N GLU A 560 -29.20 12.69 29.10
CA GLU A 560 -29.60 13.45 27.91
C GLU A 560 -28.79 13.03 26.68
N PHE A 561 -27.46 12.99 26.78
CA PHE A 561 -26.58 12.47 25.73
C PHE A 561 -27.00 11.06 25.28
N GLN A 562 -27.23 10.15 26.23
CA GLN A 562 -27.64 8.78 25.92
C GLN A 562 -29.02 8.72 25.26
N LYS A 563 -29.95 9.61 25.63
CA LYS A 563 -31.27 9.72 24.99
C LYS A 563 -31.12 10.14 23.54
N GLU A 564 -30.39 11.22 23.27
CA GLU A 564 -30.21 11.75 21.91
C GLU A 564 -29.46 10.78 20.99
N VAL A 565 -28.41 10.12 21.49
CA VAL A 565 -27.71 9.10 20.69
C VAL A 565 -28.67 7.96 20.31
N LYS A 566 -29.50 7.48 21.24
CA LYS A 566 -30.49 6.43 20.93
C LYS A 566 -31.57 6.90 19.97
N GLU A 567 -31.93 8.18 20.01
CA GLU A 567 -32.95 8.77 19.17
C GLU A 567 -32.45 8.95 17.74
N TYR A 568 -31.28 9.56 17.57
CA TYR A 568 -30.77 10.05 16.28
C TYR A 568 -29.71 9.16 15.63
N CYS A 569 -28.89 8.42 16.40
CA CYS A 569 -27.87 7.52 15.84
C CYS A 569 -28.43 6.12 15.52
N LYS A 570 -29.58 6.06 14.85
CA LYS A 570 -30.20 4.82 14.37
C LYS A 570 -29.76 4.52 12.94
N HIS A 571 -29.63 3.25 12.60
CA HIS A 571 -29.31 2.81 11.24
C HIS A 571 -30.23 1.65 10.82
N SER A 572 -30.50 1.52 9.53
CA SER A 572 -31.33 0.45 8.98
C SER A 572 -30.54 -0.82 8.73
N ALA A 573 -31.25 -1.95 8.60
CA ALA A 573 -30.64 -3.23 8.21
C ALA A 573 -29.95 -3.15 6.83
N THR A 574 -30.49 -2.33 5.92
CA THR A 574 -29.91 -2.08 4.59
C THR A 574 -28.53 -1.43 4.71
N MET A 575 -28.38 -0.43 5.58
CA MET A 575 -27.07 0.19 5.84
C MET A 575 -26.06 -0.83 6.37
N SER A 576 -26.47 -1.69 7.30
CA SER A 576 -25.58 -2.74 7.82
C SER A 576 -25.19 -3.75 6.74
N ASN A 577 -26.12 -4.16 5.88
CA ASN A 577 -25.80 -5.05 4.75
C ASN A 577 -24.81 -4.41 3.78
N LEU A 578 -24.98 -3.13 3.46
CA LEU A 578 -24.05 -2.39 2.59
C LEU A 578 -22.69 -2.21 3.26
N ALA A 579 -22.66 -1.96 4.56
CA ALA A 579 -21.42 -1.91 5.33
C ALA A 579 -20.69 -3.27 5.35
N ASP A 580 -21.43 -4.38 5.43
CA ASP A 580 -20.84 -5.73 5.33
C ASP A 580 -20.25 -5.99 3.93
N ILE A 581 -20.95 -5.57 2.85
CA ILE A 581 -20.41 -5.65 1.48
C ILE A 581 -19.14 -4.80 1.37
N ALA A 582 -19.17 -3.56 1.83
CA ALA A 582 -18.05 -2.64 1.77
C ALA A 582 -16.84 -3.13 2.57
N PHE A 583 -17.07 -3.69 3.76
CA PHE A 583 -16.02 -4.23 4.62
C PHE A 583 -15.32 -5.45 4.01
N ASN A 584 -16.08 -6.34 3.37
CA ASN A 584 -15.55 -7.58 2.79
C ASN A 584 -15.00 -7.41 1.37
N ALA A 585 -15.13 -6.21 0.77
CA ALA A 585 -14.55 -5.93 -0.55
C ALA A 585 -13.03 -6.08 -0.54
N ASP A 586 -12.43 -6.53 -1.63
CA ASP A 586 -10.99 -6.69 -1.71
C ASP A 586 -10.23 -5.35 -1.73
N THR A 587 -8.93 -5.39 -1.43
CA THR A 587 -8.04 -4.20 -1.43
C THR A 587 -7.31 -3.98 -2.76
N THR A 588 -7.87 -4.50 -3.85
CA THR A 588 -7.31 -4.43 -5.21
C THR A 588 -7.34 -3.01 -5.78
N LEU A 589 -6.61 -2.79 -6.87
CA LEU A 589 -6.61 -1.53 -7.64
C LEU A 589 -7.60 -1.57 -8.82
N TRP A 590 -8.66 -2.36 -8.70
CA TRP A 590 -9.74 -2.52 -9.68
C TRP A 590 -10.93 -3.21 -9.03
N PHE A 591 -12.12 -3.07 -9.62
CA PHE A 591 -13.28 -3.91 -9.31
C PHE A 591 -13.50 -4.89 -10.46
N THR A 592 -13.81 -6.14 -10.15
CA THR A 592 -14.12 -7.14 -11.16
C THR A 592 -15.49 -6.88 -11.79
N ALA A 593 -15.74 -7.42 -12.98
CA ALA A 593 -17.06 -7.34 -13.62
C ALA A 593 -18.20 -7.90 -12.75
N LYS A 594 -17.90 -8.86 -11.85
CA LYS A 594 -18.87 -9.43 -10.90
C LYS A 594 -19.20 -8.49 -9.75
N GLU A 595 -18.29 -7.59 -9.42
CA GLU A 595 -18.45 -6.60 -8.35
C GLU A 595 -19.15 -5.32 -8.86
N GLU A 596 -19.07 -5.07 -10.17
CA GLU A 596 -19.70 -3.95 -10.87
C GLU A 596 -21.09 -4.29 -11.44
N THR A 597 -21.97 -4.88 -10.61
CA THR A 597 -23.35 -5.16 -11.02
C THR A 597 -24.19 -3.88 -11.14
N GLU A 598 -25.27 -3.88 -11.93
CA GLU A 598 -26.18 -2.72 -12.00
C GLU A 598 -27.03 -2.52 -10.73
N CYS A 599 -27.23 -3.58 -9.94
CA CYS A 599 -28.08 -3.58 -8.74
C CYS A 599 -27.37 -3.07 -7.47
N ASP A 600 -28.12 -2.99 -6.37
CA ASP A 600 -27.66 -2.56 -5.03
C ASP A 600 -26.55 -3.45 -4.43
N LYS A 601 -26.19 -4.55 -5.09
CA LYS A 601 -25.03 -5.39 -4.76
C LYS A 601 -23.72 -4.91 -5.38
N ASN A 602 -23.74 -3.80 -6.12
CA ASN A 602 -22.53 -3.19 -6.67
C ASN A 602 -21.58 -2.81 -5.52
N VAL A 603 -20.40 -3.43 -5.50
CA VAL A 603 -19.46 -3.31 -4.40
C VAL A 603 -18.91 -1.88 -4.30
N ARG A 604 -18.55 -1.27 -5.43
CA ARG A 604 -18.07 0.12 -5.47
C ARG A 604 -19.12 1.09 -4.93
N LYS A 605 -20.36 1.01 -5.40
CA LYS A 605 -21.47 1.85 -4.91
C LYS A 605 -21.67 1.62 -3.40
N ALA A 606 -21.68 0.35 -2.96
CA ALA A 606 -21.80 0.00 -1.55
C ALA A 606 -20.69 0.62 -0.68
N ILE A 607 -19.45 0.64 -1.17
CA ILE A 607 -18.32 1.27 -0.48
C ILE A 607 -18.50 2.79 -0.38
N ILE A 608 -18.93 3.46 -1.47
CA ILE A 608 -19.14 4.92 -1.48
C ILE A 608 -20.25 5.30 -0.49
N VAL A 609 -21.42 4.65 -0.58
CA VAL A 609 -22.53 4.94 0.34
C VAL A 609 -22.19 4.56 1.78
N CYS A 610 -21.39 3.50 1.99
CA CYS A 610 -20.84 3.19 3.31
C CYS A 610 -19.99 4.34 3.85
N GLY A 611 -19.10 4.90 3.03
CA GLY A 611 -18.35 6.12 3.36
C GLY A 611 -19.25 7.28 3.75
N GLN A 612 -20.38 7.47 3.05
CA GLN A 612 -21.33 8.53 3.34
C GLN A 612 -22.02 8.34 4.70
N PHE A 613 -22.76 7.25 4.88
CA PHE A 613 -23.55 7.09 6.09
C PHE A 613 -22.69 6.88 7.36
N SER A 614 -21.51 6.28 7.23
CA SER A 614 -20.61 6.07 8.38
C SER A 614 -19.94 7.37 8.81
N THR A 615 -19.63 8.25 7.86
CA THR A 615 -19.13 9.61 8.15
C THR A 615 -20.19 10.44 8.84
N CYS A 616 -21.43 10.43 8.31
CA CYS A 616 -22.56 11.11 8.95
C CYS A 616 -22.79 10.60 10.39
N TYR A 617 -22.78 9.28 10.58
CA TYR A 617 -22.92 8.66 11.89
C TYR A 617 -21.81 9.08 12.87
N SER A 618 -20.56 9.02 12.43
CA SER A 618 -19.39 9.34 13.27
C SER A 618 -19.36 10.83 13.62
N LEU A 619 -19.63 11.72 12.66
CA LEU A 619 -19.75 13.16 12.90
C LEU A 619 -20.92 13.50 13.83
N LEU A 620 -22.06 12.82 13.71
CA LEU A 620 -23.21 13.01 14.59
C LEU A 620 -22.84 12.68 16.04
N GLN A 621 -22.20 11.52 16.28
CA GLN A 621 -21.74 11.14 17.61
C GLN A 621 -20.71 12.13 18.18
N TYR A 622 -19.76 12.56 17.36
CA TYR A 622 -18.76 13.55 17.75
C TYR A 622 -19.40 14.90 18.11
N THR A 623 -20.31 15.40 17.28
CA THR A 623 -20.99 16.68 17.50
C THR A 623 -21.86 16.63 18.77
N LEU A 624 -22.56 15.52 19.02
CA LEU A 624 -23.26 15.28 20.29
C LEU A 624 -22.31 15.29 21.49
N SER A 625 -21.11 14.70 21.36
CA SER A 625 -20.13 14.70 22.45
C SER A 625 -19.60 16.10 22.78
N LEU A 626 -19.45 16.96 21.77
CA LEU A 626 -19.12 18.38 21.98
C LEU A 626 -20.28 19.11 22.66
N ARG A 627 -21.49 18.96 22.11
CA ARG A 627 -22.70 19.64 22.61
C ARG A 627 -23.00 19.32 24.07
N HIS A 628 -22.80 18.05 24.45
CA HIS A 628 -23.00 17.54 25.80
C HIS A 628 -21.72 17.59 26.64
N SER A 629 -20.65 18.25 26.21
CA SER A 629 -19.48 18.47 27.05
C SER A 629 -19.74 19.56 28.08
N ARG A 630 -19.13 19.46 29.27
CA ARG A 630 -19.29 20.46 30.33
C ARG A 630 -18.70 21.82 29.95
N ASN A 631 -17.82 21.83 28.95
CA ASN A 631 -17.16 23.03 28.46
C ASN A 631 -17.97 23.75 27.36
N PHE A 632 -19.10 23.19 26.91
CA PHE A 632 -19.90 23.73 25.81
C PHE A 632 -20.40 25.16 26.10
N SER A 633 -20.89 25.41 27.31
CA SER A 633 -21.37 26.73 27.74
C SER A 633 -20.28 27.79 27.81
N GLY A 634 -19.01 27.37 27.90
CA GLY A 634 -17.85 28.27 27.89
C GLY A 634 -17.40 28.70 26.48
N LEU A 635 -18.00 28.16 25.42
CA LEU A 635 -17.70 28.55 24.05
C LEU A 635 -18.33 29.90 23.69
N SER A 636 -17.75 30.59 22.70
CA SER A 636 -18.40 31.75 22.09
C SER A 636 -19.75 31.38 21.47
N GLN A 637 -20.67 32.34 21.38
CA GLN A 637 -21.99 32.11 20.77
C GLN A 637 -21.87 31.56 19.34
N ALA A 638 -20.93 32.09 18.55
CA ALA A 638 -20.68 31.61 17.19
C ALA A 638 -20.25 30.13 17.14
N SER A 639 -19.41 29.69 18.10
CA SER A 639 -19.00 28.28 18.20
C SER A 639 -20.15 27.38 18.66
N GLN A 640 -21.00 27.84 19.58
CA GLN A 640 -22.21 27.11 19.99
C GLN A 640 -23.20 26.97 18.82
N ASP A 641 -23.48 28.06 18.11
CA ASP A 641 -24.39 28.07 16.95
C ASP A 641 -23.88 27.16 15.83
N ARG A 642 -22.56 27.09 15.61
CA ARG A 642 -21.97 26.18 14.62
C ARG A 642 -22.20 24.71 14.99
N ILE A 643 -21.99 24.35 16.25
CA ILE A 643 -22.25 22.99 16.74
C ILE A 643 -23.73 22.63 16.55
N GLU A 644 -24.64 23.51 16.97
CA GLU A 644 -26.08 23.25 16.88
C GLU A 644 -26.56 23.16 15.42
N SER A 645 -26.08 24.06 14.55
CA SER A 645 -26.41 24.04 13.12
C SER A 645 -25.93 22.76 12.43
N LEU A 646 -24.70 22.31 12.73
CA LEU A 646 -24.19 21.04 12.21
C LEU A 646 -24.97 19.84 12.77
N LEU A 647 -25.33 19.89 14.05
CA LEU A 647 -26.08 18.83 14.71
C LEU A 647 -27.44 18.62 14.04
N GLU A 648 -28.18 19.69 13.73
CA GLU A 648 -29.47 19.60 13.05
C GLU A 648 -29.35 19.06 11.62
N GLN A 649 -28.33 19.51 10.88
CA GLN A 649 -28.04 18.97 9.55
C GLN A 649 -27.71 17.47 9.59
N LEU A 650 -26.87 17.05 10.55
CA LEU A 650 -26.48 15.65 10.73
C LEU A 650 -27.65 14.76 11.15
N LYS A 651 -28.54 15.24 12.04
CA LYS A 651 -29.78 14.53 12.41
C LYS A 651 -30.67 14.29 11.19
N SER A 652 -30.91 15.33 10.39
CA SER A 652 -31.72 15.25 9.17
C SER A 652 -31.08 14.31 8.14
N MET A 653 -29.77 14.44 7.91
CA MET A 653 -29.01 13.60 6.99
C MET A 653 -29.00 12.12 7.42
N MET A 654 -28.86 11.84 8.72
CA MET A 654 -28.91 10.49 9.26
C MET A 654 -30.30 9.87 9.08
N SER A 655 -31.36 10.65 9.27
CA SER A 655 -32.73 10.21 8.97
C SER A 655 -32.91 9.88 7.48
N ALA A 656 -32.34 10.70 6.58
CA ALA A 656 -32.37 10.44 5.14
C ALA A 656 -31.62 9.15 4.77
N PHE A 657 -30.43 8.89 5.34
CA PHE A 657 -29.70 7.64 5.13
C PHE A 657 -30.46 6.42 5.65
N ASN A 658 -31.15 6.56 6.78
CA ASN A 658 -31.93 5.47 7.37
C ASN A 658 -33.07 5.05 6.44
N SER A 659 -33.75 6.01 5.81
CA SER A 659 -34.81 5.78 4.82
C SER A 659 -34.27 5.30 3.46
N ASN A 660 -33.21 5.92 2.95
CA ASN A 660 -32.58 5.58 1.67
C ASN A 660 -31.06 5.76 1.76
N PRO A 661 -30.28 4.67 1.92
CA PRO A 661 -28.83 4.75 2.02
C PRO A 661 -28.13 5.37 0.79
N PHE A 662 -28.78 5.35 -0.38
CA PHE A 662 -28.22 5.85 -1.64
C PHE A 662 -28.56 7.33 -1.92
N PHE A 663 -29.31 8.02 -1.05
CA PHE A 663 -29.86 9.34 -1.39
C PHE A 663 -28.79 10.35 -1.83
N LEU A 664 -27.65 10.41 -1.13
CA LEU A 664 -26.59 11.38 -1.41
C LEU A 664 -25.79 10.97 -2.65
N TYR A 665 -25.52 9.68 -2.80
CA TYR A 665 -24.92 9.13 -4.02
C TYR A 665 -25.76 9.47 -5.26
N ASN A 666 -27.06 9.17 -5.22
CA ASN A 666 -27.97 9.42 -6.33
C ASN A 666 -28.04 10.91 -6.68
N LYS A 667 -28.12 11.79 -5.67
CA LYS A 667 -28.09 13.24 -5.87
C LYS A 667 -26.85 13.68 -6.65
N LEU A 668 -25.67 13.17 -6.29
CA LEU A 668 -24.41 13.52 -6.96
C LEU A 668 -24.30 12.91 -8.37
N THR A 669 -24.93 11.77 -8.63
CA THR A 669 -24.86 11.15 -9.97
C THR A 669 -25.96 11.60 -10.94
N GLU A 670 -27.14 11.99 -10.46
CA GLU A 670 -28.33 12.25 -11.29
C GLU A 670 -28.50 13.72 -11.75
N GLU A 671 -27.76 14.68 -11.18
CA GLU A 671 -27.92 16.13 -11.46
C GLU A 671 -27.75 16.57 -12.94
N ASN A 672 -27.40 15.67 -13.88
CA ASN A 672 -27.33 15.97 -15.33
C ASN A 672 -28.37 15.23 -16.20
N SER A 673 -29.29 14.43 -15.63
CA SER A 673 -30.33 13.75 -16.43
C SER A 673 -31.50 14.67 -16.84
N LYS A 674 -31.46 15.95 -16.44
CA LYS A 674 -32.49 16.96 -16.69
C LYS A 674 -31.93 18.32 -17.14
N ALA A 675 -30.77 18.34 -17.79
CA ALA A 675 -30.24 19.55 -18.45
C ALA A 675 -30.19 19.34 -19.96
#